data_AF-A0A2N5P0N0-F1
#
_entry.id   AF-A0A2N5P0N0-F1
#
_cell.length_a   1.000
_cell.length_b   1.000
_cell.length_c   1.000
_cell.angle_alpha   90.00
_cell.angle_beta   90.00
_cell.angle_gamma   90.00
#
_symmetry.space_group_name_H-M   'P 1'
#
loop_
_entity.id
_entity.type
_entity.pdbx_description
1 polymer ?
#
loop_
_entity_poly.entity_id
_entity_poly.type
_entity_poly.pdbx_seq_one_letter_code
_entity_poly.pdbx_strand_id
1 'polypeptide(L)'
;MGFDLSVYDIFGSLSTGAELVLVEDQRNVKEILNVLKQKKITLWNSVPAIMEMFVESAGDEFDDLNLKHVWLSGDWIPLDLPDKITKVFKNADITSMGGATEASIWSIYYPVKEVNSEWKSIPYGIPLANQKIYVLNQAGEICPCEVPGEIYIGGVGVAKEYLNDPVKTENAFIEHAKFGRIYRTGDYGKMKKAGYVEFLGRRDSQVKIRGFRIEFGEIEAALNHYEGVQNSVVDVYETENGNRQLIGYVVLEEQNDTCVTADCVFESMKMHVHKASLEYSGPVSREELKRVNDTVELISTAYIYINCVQMGLKEVLLEKKNIDEILVALKIIPEYHKLFKNWLDVLVEEKIITLDHDTYIWSRDGIYDVDLLWASIDEICKNQDMEVSFGYLKQSGENHIDMLQGKVNALSLFFPEGSMVTAESLYKFSPIAVYLNQMIQGAIQDIVANWSKDRVLRVLEIGAGTGGTTDGILPLFDTLNTEYTFTDVSEYFINQAKVRYEKYDFVKYGILDINEDMQSQGYGYGRYDLIICANVIHDASNISYTLRQIRKLLDNDGMVALIEGTINSRQQLASVRFIEGLSHFDDERLLTNQPLLNVDQWRQQFVNNGIGMFAAYPDDTFLSNLFGNHLILGQKCIGTKLVHEDELKSYLGTKVPEYMVPTNIFQIDEIPLSANGKVNRKMLVKPIAEKVRKGNYVPAVTESQKILADIWSKVLQIEQVGIRDNFYDLGGDSLKSVEIVSKAEKCGINISLSEIFSHNTIAELSEIIDKKNNANFDNDYGNLMLLREGEGEGEEIFLIHAGSGEVGVYVELCKHIDKKYKCWAFHALDRKEISPENIEMETLAAIYIKNLKKVKPHGPYNLIGWCVGGTIAYEIAAQLEKQGEVVKHLTLINSNAPSAESRERIVRFDTLSETALVERFAGQYREKVENKDIAEIWETVLLDVQQGLIERDKLKVLIPGTILRVIPNKDSGNDRSFIKYVNRIRSYVNARDYYIPSSQLMTPVTYISAKDEKIENRTDWQRYVSAEIDFCEVNGTHVSIFEADNAYELAIKINEQL
;
A
#
# COMPACT_ATOMS: atom_id res chain seq x y z
N MET A 1 2.73 -20.29 -25.17
CA MET A 1 1.89 -20.63 -26.33
C MET A 1 0.55 -19.89 -26.39
N GLY A 2 0.12 -19.13 -25.36
CA GLY A 2 -1.15 -18.38 -25.39
C GLY A 2 -1.16 -17.10 -26.23
N PHE A 3 -0.12 -16.83 -27.01
CA PHE A 3 0.03 -15.61 -27.82
C PHE A 3 0.38 -15.98 -29.27
N ASP A 4 -0.16 -15.23 -30.23
CA ASP A 4 -0.07 -15.54 -31.66
C ASP A 4 1.36 -15.45 -32.23
N LEU A 5 2.26 -14.68 -31.61
CA LEU A 5 3.70 -14.70 -31.96
C LEU A 5 4.28 -16.12 -31.97
N SER A 6 3.85 -16.96 -31.03
CA SER A 6 4.34 -18.35 -30.93
C SER A 6 3.94 -19.21 -32.14
N VAL A 7 2.91 -18.82 -32.89
CA VAL A 7 2.51 -19.49 -34.13
C VAL A 7 3.62 -19.38 -35.17
N TYR A 8 4.28 -18.22 -35.28
CA TYR A 8 5.42 -18.08 -36.19
C TYR A 8 6.63 -18.88 -35.69
N ASP A 9 6.95 -18.82 -34.40
CA ASP A 9 8.10 -19.55 -33.86
C ASP A 9 7.99 -21.05 -34.15
N ILE A 10 6.78 -21.61 -34.03
CA ILE A 10 6.51 -23.02 -34.33
C ILE A 10 6.50 -23.27 -35.84
N PHE A 11 5.56 -22.68 -36.58
CA PHE A 11 5.32 -23.06 -37.97
C PHE A 11 6.32 -22.44 -38.93
N GLY A 12 6.80 -21.23 -38.66
CA GLY A 12 7.86 -20.56 -39.41
C GLY A 12 9.13 -21.39 -39.37
N SER A 13 9.61 -21.76 -38.18
CA SER A 13 10.81 -22.57 -38.00
C SER A 13 10.69 -23.94 -38.66
N LEU A 14 9.56 -24.65 -38.43
CA LEU A 14 9.33 -25.97 -39.02
C LEU A 14 9.22 -25.92 -40.56
N SER A 15 8.69 -24.84 -41.13
CA SER A 15 8.55 -24.69 -42.59
C SER A 15 9.89 -24.52 -43.32
N THR A 16 10.91 -24.02 -42.63
CA THR A 16 12.26 -23.80 -43.19
C THR A 16 13.27 -24.88 -42.80
N GLY A 17 12.84 -25.88 -42.01
CA GLY A 17 13.73 -26.90 -41.44
C GLY A 17 14.66 -26.37 -40.34
N ALA A 18 14.28 -25.26 -39.70
CA ALA A 18 15.02 -24.72 -38.55
C ALA A 18 14.67 -25.48 -37.26
N GLU A 19 15.59 -25.45 -36.29
CA GLU A 19 15.38 -26.01 -34.95
C GLU A 19 14.66 -24.96 -34.07
N LEU A 20 13.57 -25.38 -33.42
CA LEU A 20 12.90 -24.59 -32.39
C LEU A 20 13.44 -24.97 -31.02
N VAL A 21 13.94 -23.99 -30.27
CA VAL A 21 14.43 -24.18 -28.90
C VAL A 21 13.46 -23.53 -27.93
N LEU A 22 12.94 -24.31 -26.97
CA LEU A 22 12.03 -23.84 -25.94
C LEU A 22 12.84 -23.46 -24.69
N VAL A 23 12.46 -22.35 -24.07
CA VAL A 23 12.99 -21.87 -22.77
C VAL A 23 11.86 -22.02 -21.75
N GLU A 24 12.15 -22.55 -20.57
CA GLU A 24 11.13 -22.78 -19.54
C GLU A 24 10.67 -21.47 -18.89
N ASP A 25 11.62 -20.59 -18.52
CA ASP A 25 11.32 -19.24 -18.06
C ASP A 25 12.03 -18.17 -18.90
N GLN A 26 11.29 -17.54 -19.82
CA GLN A 26 11.75 -16.41 -20.64
C GLN A 26 12.13 -15.15 -19.85
N ARG A 27 11.99 -15.15 -18.52
CA ARG A 27 12.40 -14.06 -17.62
C ARG A 27 13.71 -14.41 -16.90
N ASN A 28 14.18 -15.64 -17.01
CA ASN A 28 15.43 -16.09 -16.43
C ASN A 28 16.61 -15.79 -17.37
N VAL A 29 17.28 -14.66 -17.13
CA VAL A 29 18.42 -14.20 -17.93
C VAL A 29 19.54 -15.24 -18.00
N LYS A 30 19.83 -15.96 -16.90
CA LYS A 30 20.89 -16.99 -16.87
C LYS A 30 20.54 -18.19 -17.74
N GLU A 31 19.28 -18.64 -17.69
CA GLU A 31 18.80 -19.73 -18.54
C GLU A 31 18.90 -19.34 -20.01
N ILE A 32 18.36 -18.17 -20.39
CA ILE A 32 18.43 -17.66 -21.75
C ILE A 32 19.88 -17.58 -22.23
N LEU A 33 20.77 -17.06 -21.39
CA LEU A 33 22.19 -16.96 -21.73
C LEU A 33 22.83 -18.34 -21.97
N ASN A 34 22.53 -19.32 -21.10
CA ASN A 34 23.02 -20.69 -21.28
C ASN A 34 22.50 -21.29 -22.58
N VAL A 35 21.22 -21.08 -22.91
CA VAL A 35 20.62 -21.55 -24.16
C VAL A 35 21.27 -20.89 -25.37
N LEU A 36 21.44 -19.56 -25.36
CA LEU A 36 22.12 -18.83 -26.44
C LEU A 36 23.51 -19.38 -26.73
N LYS A 37 24.30 -19.65 -25.68
CA LYS A 37 25.67 -20.19 -25.79
C LYS A 37 25.69 -21.64 -26.27
N GLN A 38 24.90 -22.51 -25.64
CA GLN A 38 24.93 -23.96 -25.92
C GLN A 38 24.30 -24.30 -27.27
N LYS A 39 23.20 -23.64 -27.64
CA LYS A 39 22.40 -23.93 -28.84
C LYS A 39 22.75 -23.03 -30.03
N LYS A 40 23.61 -22.02 -29.84
CA LYS A 40 24.06 -21.09 -30.89
C LYS A 40 22.89 -20.45 -31.66
N ILE A 41 21.90 -19.98 -30.91
CA ILE A 41 20.67 -19.37 -31.42
C ILE A 41 20.99 -18.26 -32.43
N THR A 42 20.23 -18.21 -33.54
CA THR A 42 20.46 -17.26 -34.64
C THR A 42 19.33 -16.24 -34.82
N LEU A 43 18.12 -16.56 -34.34
CA LEU A 43 16.95 -15.69 -34.38
C LEU A 43 16.34 -15.59 -32.98
N TRP A 44 16.07 -14.37 -32.54
CA TRP A 44 15.32 -14.07 -31.32
C TRP A 44 14.07 -13.29 -31.70
N ASN A 45 12.90 -13.78 -31.28
CA ASN A 45 11.61 -13.12 -31.44
C ASN A 45 10.98 -12.86 -30.06
N SER A 46 10.74 -11.59 -29.69
CA SER A 46 10.09 -11.26 -28.41
C SER A 46 9.47 -9.86 -28.41
N VAL A 47 8.86 -9.50 -27.27
CA VAL A 47 8.49 -8.11 -26.98
C VAL A 47 9.73 -7.29 -26.58
N PRO A 48 9.71 -5.95 -26.76
CA PRO A 48 10.85 -5.08 -26.45
C PRO A 48 11.32 -5.19 -25.00
N ALA A 49 10.38 -5.27 -24.05
CA ALA A 49 10.68 -5.34 -22.62
C ALA A 49 11.54 -6.56 -22.23
N ILE A 50 11.32 -7.72 -22.87
CA ILE A 50 12.10 -8.93 -22.59
C ILE A 50 13.53 -8.80 -23.13
N MET A 51 13.68 -8.20 -24.31
CA MET A 51 15.00 -7.93 -24.89
C MET A 51 15.77 -6.90 -24.06
N GLU A 52 15.10 -5.82 -23.65
CA GLU A 52 15.67 -4.77 -22.81
C GLU A 52 16.15 -5.32 -21.47
N MET A 53 15.29 -6.07 -20.78
CA MET A 53 15.65 -6.78 -19.54
C MET A 53 16.91 -7.65 -19.71
N PHE A 54 17.01 -8.38 -20.82
CA PHE A 54 18.16 -9.22 -21.10
C PHE A 54 19.44 -8.39 -21.29
N VAL A 55 19.43 -7.40 -22.20
CA VAL A 55 20.64 -6.63 -22.54
C VAL A 55 21.12 -5.75 -21.39
N GLU A 56 20.22 -5.28 -20.51
CA GLU A 56 20.58 -4.52 -19.31
C GLU A 56 21.16 -5.42 -18.22
N SER A 57 20.63 -6.63 -18.05
CA SER A 57 21.13 -7.60 -17.07
C SER A 57 22.45 -8.26 -17.49
N ALA A 58 22.69 -8.32 -18.80
CA ALA A 58 23.84 -8.99 -19.40
C ALA A 58 25.18 -8.27 -19.12
N GLY A 59 25.22 -6.93 -19.14
CA GLY A 59 26.48 -6.18 -19.02
C GLY A 59 27.46 -6.43 -20.18
N ASP A 60 28.76 -6.16 -19.96
CA ASP A 60 29.83 -6.23 -21.00
C ASP A 60 30.45 -7.65 -21.18
N GLU A 61 29.92 -8.70 -20.54
CA GLU A 61 30.59 -10.01 -20.43
C GLU A 61 30.42 -10.97 -21.64
N PHE A 62 30.13 -10.49 -22.86
CA PHE A 62 29.78 -11.37 -23.98
C PHE A 62 30.51 -11.07 -25.30
N ASP A 63 31.45 -11.94 -25.66
CA ASP A 63 32.15 -11.87 -26.96
C ASP A 63 31.84 -13.04 -27.93
N ASP A 64 30.99 -14.02 -27.55
CA ASP A 64 30.78 -15.25 -28.34
C ASP A 64 29.30 -15.66 -28.51
N LEU A 65 28.43 -14.73 -28.92
CA LEU A 65 27.01 -14.98 -29.21
C LEU A 65 26.71 -14.91 -30.72
N ASN A 66 26.00 -15.91 -31.25
CA ASN A 66 25.77 -16.11 -32.70
C ASN A 66 24.43 -15.53 -33.21
N LEU A 67 23.84 -14.59 -32.46
CA LEU A 67 22.54 -14.03 -32.80
C LEU A 67 22.64 -13.15 -34.05
N LYS A 68 21.82 -13.43 -35.07
CA LYS A 68 21.83 -12.73 -36.37
C LYS A 68 20.61 -11.85 -36.58
N HIS A 69 19.48 -12.24 -36.01
CA HIS A 69 18.22 -11.53 -36.21
C HIS A 69 17.51 -11.34 -34.87
N VAL A 70 17.14 -10.10 -34.58
CA VAL A 70 16.32 -9.71 -33.42
C VAL A 70 15.04 -9.09 -33.93
N TRP A 71 13.92 -9.77 -33.70
CA TRP A 71 12.59 -9.30 -34.08
C TRP A 71 11.83 -8.88 -32.83
N LEU A 72 11.44 -7.60 -32.81
CA LEU A 72 10.75 -6.99 -31.69
C LEU A 72 9.34 -6.61 -32.10
N SER A 73 8.34 -7.04 -31.33
CA SER A 73 6.94 -6.79 -31.64
C SER A 73 6.05 -6.73 -30.42
N GLY A 74 4.78 -6.37 -30.60
CA GLY A 74 3.79 -6.40 -29.53
C GLY A 74 3.69 -5.11 -28.71
N ASP A 75 4.75 -4.30 -28.60
CA ASP A 75 4.74 -3.02 -27.88
C ASP A 75 5.58 -1.93 -28.58
N TRP A 76 5.54 -0.72 -28.03
CA TRP A 76 6.43 0.38 -28.40
C TRP A 76 7.91 -0.02 -28.20
N ILE A 77 8.76 0.30 -29.18
CA ILE A 77 10.20 0.03 -29.12
C ILE A 77 10.93 1.36 -28.78
N PRO A 78 11.60 1.45 -27.63
CA PRO A 78 12.40 2.62 -27.27
C PRO A 78 13.49 2.94 -28.30
N LEU A 79 13.86 4.21 -28.44
CA LEU A 79 14.87 4.65 -29.42
C LEU A 79 16.29 4.21 -29.05
N ASP A 80 16.57 4.03 -27.76
CA ASP A 80 17.87 3.65 -27.22
C ASP A 80 18.08 2.13 -27.19
N LEU A 81 17.00 1.34 -27.23
CA LEU A 81 17.07 -0.13 -27.19
C LEU A 81 17.91 -0.73 -28.33
N PRO A 82 17.82 -0.29 -29.60
CA PRO A 82 18.70 -0.78 -30.67
C PRO A 82 20.19 -0.63 -30.37
N ASP A 83 20.60 0.49 -29.75
CA ASP A 83 21.99 0.72 -29.35
C ASP A 83 22.40 -0.21 -28.20
N LYS A 84 21.50 -0.48 -27.24
CA LYS A 84 21.75 -1.47 -26.17
C LYS A 84 21.93 -2.88 -26.75
N ILE A 85 21.08 -3.27 -27.71
CA ILE A 85 21.15 -4.58 -28.37
C ILE A 85 22.45 -4.74 -29.15
N THR A 86 22.84 -3.75 -29.95
CA THR A 86 24.06 -3.84 -30.78
C THR A 86 25.36 -3.85 -29.96
N LYS A 87 25.35 -3.31 -28.73
CA LYS A 87 26.47 -3.46 -27.79
C LYS A 87 26.70 -4.92 -27.37
N VAL A 88 25.62 -5.66 -27.11
CA VAL A 88 25.68 -7.08 -26.70
C VAL A 88 25.79 -8.02 -27.90
N PHE A 89 25.03 -7.74 -28.96
CA PHE A 89 24.91 -8.55 -30.17
C PHE A 89 25.43 -7.78 -31.39
N LYS A 90 26.76 -7.67 -31.50
CA LYS A 90 27.46 -6.84 -32.51
C LYS A 90 27.07 -7.13 -33.97
N ASN A 91 26.59 -8.35 -34.27
CA ASN A 91 26.28 -8.80 -35.63
C ASN A 91 24.76 -9.01 -35.88
N ALA A 92 23.90 -8.62 -34.95
CA ALA A 92 22.46 -8.86 -35.08
C ALA A 92 21.75 -7.72 -35.83
N ASP A 93 20.97 -8.08 -36.85
CA ASP A 93 20.03 -7.17 -37.50
C ASP A 93 18.76 -7.04 -36.65
N ILE A 94 18.33 -5.80 -36.40
CA ILE A 94 17.14 -5.50 -35.59
C ILE A 94 15.99 -5.15 -36.52
N THR A 95 14.85 -5.82 -36.34
CA THR A 95 13.63 -5.56 -37.11
C THR A 95 12.46 -5.31 -36.16
N SER A 96 11.81 -4.16 -36.32
CA SER A 96 10.51 -3.88 -35.71
C SER A 96 9.44 -4.61 -36.51
N MET A 97 8.58 -5.36 -35.84
CA MET A 97 7.46 -6.07 -36.44
C MET A 97 6.17 -5.61 -35.76
N GLY A 98 5.12 -5.37 -36.54
CA GLY A 98 3.84 -4.87 -36.05
C GLY A 98 2.66 -5.54 -36.73
N GLY A 99 1.50 -5.53 -36.09
CA GLY A 99 0.29 -6.15 -36.60
C GLY A 99 -0.77 -6.30 -35.53
N ALA A 100 -1.81 -7.03 -35.90
CA ALA A 100 -2.89 -7.41 -35.02
C ALA A 100 -3.14 -8.92 -35.15
N THR A 101 -3.62 -9.56 -34.10
CA THR A 101 -4.02 -10.97 -34.13
C THR A 101 -5.08 -11.24 -35.19
N GLU A 102 -5.98 -10.28 -35.36
CA GLU A 102 -7.02 -10.23 -36.38
C GLU A 102 -6.48 -10.08 -37.81
N ALA A 103 -5.17 -9.88 -37.98
CA ALA A 103 -4.48 -9.82 -39.24
C ALA A 103 -3.30 -10.81 -39.35
N SER A 104 -3.32 -11.86 -38.51
CA SER A 104 -2.36 -12.97 -38.48
C SER A 104 -0.94 -12.57 -38.08
N ILE A 105 -0.70 -12.39 -36.78
CA ILE A 105 0.61 -12.14 -36.15
C ILE A 105 1.18 -10.76 -36.51
N TRP A 106 1.74 -10.62 -37.71
CA TRP A 106 2.35 -9.39 -38.20
C TRP A 106 1.80 -9.01 -39.57
N SER A 107 1.68 -7.71 -39.81
CA SER A 107 1.21 -7.14 -41.07
C SER A 107 2.15 -6.07 -41.62
N ILE A 108 3.06 -5.57 -40.78
CA ILE A 108 3.98 -4.48 -41.09
C ILE A 108 5.34 -4.76 -40.44
N TYR A 109 6.42 -4.29 -41.06
CA TYR A 109 7.78 -4.41 -40.49
C TYR A 109 8.67 -3.23 -40.86
N TYR A 110 9.65 -2.93 -40.02
CA TYR A 110 10.66 -1.90 -40.25
C TYR A 110 12.07 -2.41 -39.91
N PRO A 111 12.96 -2.56 -40.90
CA PRO A 111 14.37 -2.84 -40.65
C PRO A 111 15.05 -1.63 -40.00
N VAL A 112 15.55 -1.80 -38.77
CA VAL A 112 16.16 -0.71 -38.00
C VAL A 112 17.62 -0.58 -38.42
N LYS A 113 17.87 0.34 -39.36
CA LYS A 113 19.24 0.66 -39.83
C LYS A 113 19.83 1.89 -39.14
N GLU A 114 18.98 2.87 -38.89
CA GLU A 114 19.33 4.14 -38.24
C GLU A 114 18.16 4.57 -37.34
N VAL A 115 18.49 5.24 -36.24
CA VAL A 115 17.52 5.79 -35.29
C VAL A 115 17.53 7.32 -35.40
N ASN A 116 16.35 7.92 -35.61
CA ASN A 116 16.19 9.37 -35.58
C ASN A 116 15.67 9.81 -34.21
N SER A 117 16.35 10.77 -33.58
CA SER A 117 16.00 11.31 -32.27
C SER A 117 14.65 12.05 -32.22
N GLU A 118 14.10 12.47 -33.36
CA GLU A 118 12.78 13.11 -33.43
C GLU A 118 11.62 12.11 -33.40
N TRP A 119 11.89 10.82 -33.57
CA TRP A 119 10.85 9.81 -33.48
C TRP A 119 10.38 9.66 -32.03
N LYS A 120 9.09 9.37 -31.83
CA LYS A 120 8.61 8.96 -30.51
C LYS A 120 9.03 7.52 -30.16
N SER A 121 9.23 6.70 -31.19
CA SER A 121 9.69 5.32 -31.11
C SER A 121 10.16 4.83 -32.45
N ILE A 122 10.74 3.62 -32.50
CA ILE A 122 11.02 2.96 -33.77
C ILE A 122 9.72 2.86 -34.59
N PRO A 123 9.75 3.19 -35.90
CA PRO A 123 8.57 3.17 -36.75
C PRO A 123 7.92 1.79 -36.86
N TYR A 124 6.62 1.82 -37.18
CA TYR A 124 5.80 0.62 -37.40
C TYR A 124 6.18 -0.06 -38.72
N GLY A 125 6.46 0.73 -39.76
CA GLY A 125 7.18 0.27 -40.93
C GLY A 125 6.39 0.21 -42.23
N ILE A 126 6.71 -0.79 -43.06
CA ILE A 126 6.10 -1.03 -44.38
C ILE A 126 5.34 -2.36 -44.41
N PRO A 127 4.27 -2.50 -45.21
CA PRO A 127 3.46 -3.71 -45.23
C PRO A 127 4.28 -4.96 -45.60
N LEU A 128 4.00 -6.07 -44.93
CA LEU A 128 4.52 -7.39 -45.31
C LEU A 128 3.94 -7.85 -46.66
N ALA A 129 4.58 -8.87 -47.25
CA ALA A 129 4.08 -9.47 -48.49
C ALA A 129 2.62 -9.96 -48.31
N ASN A 130 1.78 -9.69 -49.31
CA ASN A 130 0.35 -10.01 -49.33
C ASN A 130 -0.51 -9.31 -48.25
N GLN A 131 0.08 -8.38 -47.49
CA GLN A 131 -0.62 -7.49 -46.58
C GLN A 131 -0.66 -6.06 -47.17
N LYS A 132 -1.63 -5.27 -46.72
CA LYS A 132 -1.83 -3.86 -47.08
C LYS A 132 -2.08 -3.07 -45.82
N ILE A 133 -1.53 -1.87 -45.74
CA ILE A 133 -1.79 -0.93 -44.65
C ILE A 133 -2.38 0.34 -45.25
N TYR A 134 -3.47 0.81 -44.67
CA TYR A 134 -4.14 2.04 -45.06
C TYR A 134 -4.25 2.96 -43.86
N VAL A 135 -3.97 4.25 -44.06
CA VAL A 135 -4.24 5.30 -43.07
C VAL A 135 -5.43 6.09 -43.59
N LEU A 136 -6.58 5.96 -42.94
CA LEU A 136 -7.85 6.49 -43.42
C LEU A 136 -8.38 7.62 -42.53
N ASN A 137 -9.07 8.58 -43.14
CA ASN A 137 -9.82 9.63 -42.43
C ASN A 137 -11.21 9.12 -41.98
N GLN A 138 -12.00 9.98 -41.34
CA GLN A 138 -13.35 9.62 -40.86
C GLN A 138 -14.35 9.28 -41.98
N ALA A 139 -14.08 9.70 -43.22
CA ALA A 139 -14.89 9.37 -44.39
C ALA A 139 -14.45 8.06 -45.07
N GLY A 140 -13.43 7.35 -44.55
CA GLY A 140 -12.89 6.12 -45.14
C GLY A 140 -11.92 6.36 -46.30
N GLU A 141 -11.47 7.59 -46.52
CA GLU A 141 -10.54 7.93 -47.60
C GLU A 141 -9.09 7.93 -47.13
N ILE A 142 -8.14 7.63 -48.02
CA ILE A 142 -6.70 7.62 -47.69
C ILE A 142 -6.25 9.04 -47.30
N CYS A 143 -5.63 9.15 -46.12
CA CYS A 143 -4.99 10.37 -45.68
C CYS A 143 -3.75 10.70 -46.54
N PRO A 144 -3.52 11.97 -46.90
CA PRO A 144 -2.26 12.40 -47.50
C PRO A 144 -1.05 12.07 -46.60
N CYS A 145 0.15 11.99 -47.18
CA CYS A 145 1.38 11.81 -46.39
C CYS A 145 1.51 12.91 -45.31
N GLU A 146 2.03 12.53 -44.15
CA GLU A 146 2.17 13.34 -42.93
C GLU A 146 0.85 13.73 -42.24
N VAL A 147 -0.31 13.38 -42.79
CA VAL A 147 -1.61 13.63 -42.16
C VAL A 147 -2.00 12.42 -41.30
N PRO A 148 -2.26 12.61 -39.99
CA PRO A 148 -2.74 11.55 -39.12
C PRO A 148 -4.10 11.00 -39.54
N GLY A 149 -4.28 9.69 -39.39
CA GLY A 149 -5.53 8.98 -39.60
C GLY A 149 -5.53 7.64 -38.87
N GLU A 150 -6.65 6.94 -38.96
CA GLU A 150 -6.82 5.62 -38.33
C GLU A 150 -6.21 4.54 -39.23
N ILE A 151 -5.50 3.58 -38.63
CA ILE A 151 -4.80 2.51 -39.33
C ILE A 151 -5.75 1.33 -39.58
N TYR A 152 -5.75 0.85 -40.82
CA TYR A 152 -6.49 -0.33 -41.26
C TYR A 152 -5.54 -1.31 -41.93
N ILE A 153 -5.80 -2.59 -41.74
CA ILE A 153 -5.04 -3.68 -42.35
C ILE A 153 -5.93 -4.39 -43.36
N GLY A 154 -5.43 -4.58 -44.58
CA GLY A 154 -6.07 -5.40 -45.60
C GLY A 154 -5.13 -6.47 -46.10
N GLY A 155 -5.64 -7.38 -46.93
CA GLY A 155 -4.84 -8.45 -47.53
C GLY A 155 -5.23 -9.83 -47.02
N VAL A 156 -4.42 -10.84 -47.36
CA VAL A 156 -4.80 -12.25 -47.17
C VAL A 156 -4.75 -12.71 -45.71
N GLY A 157 -4.04 -11.99 -44.84
CA GLY A 157 -3.92 -12.35 -43.43
C GLY A 157 -5.05 -11.83 -42.54
N VAL A 158 -5.99 -11.04 -43.08
CA VAL A 158 -7.17 -10.58 -42.33
C VAL A 158 -8.03 -11.77 -41.94
N ALA A 159 -8.33 -11.88 -40.64
CA ALA A 159 -9.11 -12.96 -40.07
C ALA A 159 -10.56 -12.95 -40.60
N LYS A 160 -11.19 -14.13 -40.48
CA LYS A 160 -12.57 -14.30 -40.95
C LYS A 160 -13.55 -13.58 -40.04
N GLU A 161 -13.49 -13.81 -38.73
CA GLU A 161 -14.44 -13.28 -37.75
C GLU A 161 -13.91 -13.46 -36.32
N TYR A 162 -14.57 -12.81 -35.36
CA TYR A 162 -14.51 -13.22 -33.96
C TYR A 162 -15.55 -14.33 -33.74
N LEU A 163 -15.12 -15.44 -33.14
CA LEU A 163 -15.96 -16.61 -32.93
C LEU A 163 -17.19 -16.26 -32.07
N ASN A 164 -18.38 -16.56 -32.58
CA ASN A 164 -19.67 -16.33 -31.91
C ASN A 164 -19.99 -14.87 -31.54
N ASP A 165 -19.30 -13.90 -32.15
CA ASP A 165 -19.55 -12.47 -31.90
C ASP A 165 -19.72 -11.70 -33.24
N PRO A 166 -20.90 -11.78 -33.87
CA PRO A 166 -21.15 -11.13 -35.15
C PRO A 166 -21.11 -9.60 -35.04
N VAL A 167 -21.52 -9.04 -33.89
CA VAL A 167 -21.55 -7.58 -33.68
C VAL A 167 -20.13 -7.02 -33.63
N LYS A 168 -19.23 -7.64 -32.84
CA LYS A 168 -17.83 -7.23 -32.81
C LYS A 168 -17.15 -7.47 -34.16
N THR A 169 -17.52 -8.55 -34.85
CA THR A 169 -17.01 -8.86 -36.19
C THR A 169 -17.36 -7.77 -37.20
N GLU A 170 -18.63 -7.37 -37.30
CA GLU A 170 -19.08 -6.34 -38.24
C GLU A 170 -18.46 -4.96 -37.94
N ASN A 171 -18.25 -4.64 -36.66
CA ASN A 171 -17.63 -3.39 -36.25
C ASN A 171 -16.13 -3.31 -36.55
N ALA A 172 -15.42 -4.45 -36.51
CA ALA A 172 -13.97 -4.51 -36.67
C ALA A 172 -13.52 -4.87 -38.10
N PHE A 173 -14.26 -5.72 -38.80
CA PHE A 173 -13.96 -6.18 -40.16
C PHE A 173 -14.92 -5.52 -41.16
N ILE A 174 -14.42 -4.49 -41.84
CA ILE A 174 -15.22 -3.63 -42.72
C ILE A 174 -15.06 -4.09 -44.16
N GLU A 175 -16.18 -4.25 -44.87
CA GLU A 175 -16.17 -4.41 -46.33
C GLU A 175 -16.09 -3.04 -47.02
N HIS A 176 -14.88 -2.64 -47.40
CA HIS A 176 -14.64 -1.35 -48.03
C HIS A 176 -14.76 -1.41 -49.55
N ALA A 177 -15.58 -0.53 -50.14
CA ALA A 177 -15.90 -0.55 -51.57
C ALA A 177 -14.69 -0.57 -52.52
N LYS A 178 -13.57 0.06 -52.12
CA LYS A 178 -12.34 0.13 -52.93
C LYS A 178 -11.29 -0.91 -52.53
N PHE A 179 -11.26 -1.34 -51.27
CA PHE A 179 -10.15 -2.11 -50.71
C PHE A 179 -10.52 -3.56 -50.37
N GLY A 180 -11.80 -3.91 -50.50
CA GLY A 180 -12.34 -5.18 -50.02
C GLY A 180 -12.39 -5.21 -48.49
N ARG A 181 -12.32 -6.42 -47.93
CA ARG A 181 -12.28 -6.65 -46.49
C ARG A 181 -11.03 -6.04 -45.86
N ILE A 182 -11.23 -5.12 -44.92
CA ILE A 182 -10.18 -4.50 -44.12
C ILE A 182 -10.50 -4.61 -42.63
N TYR A 183 -9.48 -4.82 -41.81
CA TYR A 183 -9.57 -4.81 -40.36
C TYR A 183 -9.24 -3.41 -39.83
N ARG A 184 -10.12 -2.90 -38.97
CA ARG A 184 -9.96 -1.65 -38.24
C ARG A 184 -9.16 -1.90 -36.97
N THR A 185 -7.93 -1.35 -36.87
CA THR A 185 -7.04 -1.73 -35.75
C THR A 185 -7.31 -0.95 -34.45
N GLY A 186 -8.01 0.18 -34.55
CA GLY A 186 -8.14 1.16 -33.47
C GLY A 186 -6.89 2.02 -33.24
N ASP A 187 -5.82 1.76 -34.00
CA ASP A 187 -4.58 2.52 -33.92
C ASP A 187 -4.64 3.78 -34.79
N TYR A 188 -3.87 4.78 -34.39
CA TYR A 188 -3.74 6.06 -35.07
C TYR A 188 -2.30 6.27 -35.50
N GLY A 189 -2.10 6.73 -36.73
CA GLY A 189 -0.77 6.93 -37.29
C GLY A 189 -0.79 7.81 -38.53
N LYS A 190 0.37 7.98 -39.15
CA LYS A 190 0.49 8.72 -40.42
C LYS A 190 1.46 8.03 -41.36
N MET A 191 1.15 8.09 -42.64
CA MET A 191 2.06 7.64 -43.69
C MET A 191 3.15 8.69 -43.91
N LYS A 192 4.42 8.30 -43.80
CA LYS A 192 5.55 9.20 -44.05
C LYS A 192 5.85 9.30 -45.53
N LYS A 193 6.47 10.41 -45.94
CA LYS A 193 6.94 10.57 -47.34
C LYS A 193 7.90 9.46 -47.79
N ALA A 194 8.66 8.90 -46.84
CA ALA A 194 9.56 7.77 -47.06
C ALA A 194 8.83 6.42 -47.25
N GLY A 195 7.50 6.38 -47.14
CA GLY A 195 6.68 5.20 -47.45
C GLY A 195 6.40 4.25 -46.29
N TYR A 196 6.88 4.55 -45.09
CA TYR A 196 6.59 3.80 -43.87
C TYR A 196 5.53 4.49 -43.01
N VAL A 197 4.89 3.73 -42.13
CA VAL A 197 3.90 4.23 -41.17
C VAL A 197 4.57 4.58 -39.85
N GLU A 198 4.34 5.81 -39.40
CA GLU A 198 4.65 6.29 -38.06
C GLU A 198 3.41 6.09 -37.16
N PHE A 199 3.58 5.35 -36.07
CA PHE A 199 2.52 5.08 -35.10
C PHE A 199 2.44 6.25 -34.10
N LEU A 200 1.23 6.74 -33.81
CA LEU A 200 0.99 7.92 -32.96
C LEU A 200 0.26 7.59 -31.66
N GLY A 201 -0.45 6.45 -31.59
CA GLY A 201 -1.21 6.03 -30.42
C GLY A 201 -2.46 5.24 -30.80
N ARG A 202 -3.37 5.03 -29.83
CA ARG A 202 -4.68 4.40 -30.05
C ARG A 202 -5.82 5.40 -29.90
N ARG A 203 -6.93 5.14 -30.57
CA ARG A 203 -8.16 5.96 -30.51
C ARG A 203 -9.16 5.45 -29.48
N ASP A 204 -9.15 4.15 -29.19
CA ASP A 204 -10.00 3.49 -28.21
C ASP A 204 -9.36 3.48 -26.81
N SER A 205 -10.12 3.05 -25.79
CA SER A 205 -9.64 2.89 -24.40
C SER A 205 -8.78 1.64 -24.18
N GLN A 206 -8.43 0.95 -25.26
CA GLN A 206 -7.58 -0.23 -25.20
C GLN A 206 -6.13 0.19 -24.98
N VAL A 207 -5.46 -0.47 -24.03
CA VAL A 207 -4.08 -0.17 -23.66
C VAL A 207 -3.21 -1.40 -23.83
N LYS A 208 -1.95 -1.16 -24.16
CA LYS A 208 -0.89 -2.18 -24.10
C LYS A 208 -0.04 -1.91 -22.87
N ILE A 209 0.03 -2.88 -21.97
CA ILE A 209 0.85 -2.81 -20.76
C ILE A 209 1.73 -4.06 -20.75
N ARG A 210 3.06 -3.87 -20.78
CA ARG A 210 4.05 -4.97 -20.77
C ARG A 210 3.80 -5.99 -21.89
N GLY A 211 3.43 -5.52 -23.09
CA GLY A 211 3.09 -6.38 -24.23
C GLY A 211 1.72 -7.06 -24.19
N PHE A 212 0.96 -6.97 -23.09
CA PHE A 212 -0.40 -7.49 -23.02
C PHE A 212 -1.41 -6.46 -23.53
N ARG A 213 -2.31 -6.92 -24.40
CA ARG A 213 -3.45 -6.15 -24.88
C ARG A 213 -4.57 -6.24 -23.83
N ILE A 214 -4.89 -5.12 -23.20
CA ILE A 214 -5.85 -5.07 -22.08
C ILE A 214 -7.07 -4.26 -22.48
N GLU A 215 -8.24 -4.84 -22.20
CA GLU A 215 -9.55 -4.23 -22.42
C GLU A 215 -10.15 -3.85 -21.07
N PHE A 216 -10.28 -2.54 -20.78
CA PHE A 216 -10.87 -2.09 -19.50
C PHE A 216 -12.26 -2.66 -19.27
N GLY A 217 -13.07 -2.75 -20.32
CA GLY A 217 -14.45 -3.24 -20.24
C GLY A 217 -14.55 -4.68 -19.72
N GLU A 218 -13.54 -5.53 -19.90
CA GLU A 218 -13.54 -6.90 -19.36
C GLU A 218 -13.37 -6.88 -17.84
N ILE A 219 -12.46 -6.03 -17.34
CA ILE A 219 -12.18 -5.85 -15.92
C ILE A 219 -13.35 -5.15 -15.23
N GLU A 220 -13.88 -4.09 -15.85
CA GLU A 220 -15.06 -3.34 -15.39
C GLU A 220 -16.29 -4.27 -15.32
N ALA A 221 -16.51 -5.10 -16.36
CA ALA A 221 -17.60 -6.07 -16.35
C ALA A 221 -17.43 -7.09 -15.21
N ALA A 222 -16.22 -7.61 -14.99
CA ALA A 222 -15.96 -8.53 -13.89
C ALA A 222 -16.24 -7.87 -12.53
N LEU A 223 -15.71 -6.67 -12.28
CA LEU A 223 -15.96 -5.91 -11.05
C LEU A 223 -17.45 -5.64 -10.81
N ASN A 224 -18.20 -5.28 -11.86
CA ASN A 224 -19.64 -5.02 -11.77
C ASN A 224 -20.47 -6.28 -11.48
N HIS A 225 -19.92 -7.48 -11.62
CA HIS A 225 -20.59 -8.73 -11.24
C HIS A 225 -20.30 -9.16 -9.80
N TYR A 226 -19.48 -8.41 -9.07
CA TYR A 226 -19.19 -8.68 -7.66
C TYR A 226 -20.35 -8.22 -6.76
N GLU A 227 -20.77 -9.07 -5.82
CA GLU A 227 -21.89 -8.75 -4.91
C GLU A 227 -21.51 -7.59 -3.97
N GLY A 228 -22.19 -6.45 -4.12
CA GLY A 228 -21.92 -5.22 -3.38
C GLY A 228 -21.18 -4.14 -4.18
N VAL A 229 -20.83 -4.37 -5.44
CA VAL A 229 -20.32 -3.34 -6.37
C VAL A 229 -21.46 -2.88 -7.28
N GLN A 230 -21.83 -1.60 -7.18
CA GLN A 230 -22.86 -0.97 -8.01
C GLN A 230 -22.34 -0.61 -9.41
N ASN A 231 -21.12 -0.08 -9.49
CA ASN A 231 -20.47 0.31 -10.75
C ASN A 231 -18.95 0.33 -10.59
N SER A 232 -18.23 0.28 -11.71
CA SER A 232 -16.77 0.36 -11.73
C SER A 232 -16.23 1.05 -12.98
N VAL A 233 -15.03 1.59 -12.86
CA VAL A 233 -14.23 2.14 -13.97
C VAL A 233 -12.79 1.68 -13.81
N VAL A 234 -12.13 1.36 -14.91
CA VAL A 234 -10.70 1.06 -14.93
C VAL A 234 -9.97 2.12 -15.77
N ASP A 235 -8.78 2.50 -15.30
CA ASP A 235 -7.89 3.43 -15.99
C ASP A 235 -6.42 3.00 -15.86
N VAL A 236 -5.55 3.71 -16.56
CA VAL A 236 -4.10 3.55 -16.47
C VAL A 236 -3.46 4.73 -15.76
N TYR A 237 -2.60 4.42 -14.80
CA TYR A 237 -1.71 5.36 -14.15
C TYR A 237 -0.29 5.16 -14.64
N GLU A 238 0.37 6.26 -15.01
CA GLU A 238 1.77 6.30 -15.38
C GLU A 238 2.56 6.91 -14.22
N THR A 239 3.50 6.15 -13.64
CA THR A 239 4.34 6.63 -12.54
C THR A 239 5.36 7.65 -13.03
N GLU A 240 6.02 8.39 -12.13
CA GLU A 240 7.07 9.37 -12.49
C GLU A 240 8.22 8.75 -13.31
N ASN A 241 8.43 7.43 -13.20
CA ASN A 241 9.45 6.69 -13.94
C ASN A 241 8.96 6.19 -15.33
N GLY A 242 7.75 6.56 -15.76
CA GLY A 242 7.16 6.15 -17.06
C GLY A 242 6.50 4.76 -17.05
N ASN A 243 6.37 4.11 -15.89
CA ASN A 243 5.74 2.79 -15.81
C ASN A 243 4.22 2.90 -15.77
N ARG A 244 3.53 2.13 -16.63
CA ARG A 244 2.07 2.07 -16.69
C ARG A 244 1.50 0.93 -15.85
N GLN A 245 0.51 1.23 -15.03
CA GLN A 245 -0.21 0.28 -14.17
C GLN A 245 -1.72 0.46 -14.30
N LEU A 246 -2.49 -0.60 -14.07
CA LEU A 246 -3.95 -0.56 -14.04
C LEU A 246 -4.43 -0.11 -12.67
N ILE A 247 -5.44 0.78 -12.66
CA ILE A 247 -6.15 1.19 -11.46
C ILE A 247 -7.65 0.95 -11.67
N GLY A 248 -8.30 0.35 -10.67
CA GLY A 248 -9.73 0.18 -10.60
C GLY A 248 -10.38 1.20 -9.68
N TYR A 249 -11.60 1.58 -10.00
CA TYR A 249 -12.47 2.39 -9.16
C TYR A 249 -13.80 1.66 -9.03
N VAL A 250 -14.32 1.53 -7.82
CA VAL A 250 -15.60 0.88 -7.54
C VAL A 250 -16.52 1.80 -6.75
N VAL A 251 -17.79 1.79 -7.12
CA VAL A 251 -18.89 2.36 -6.33
C VAL A 251 -19.59 1.18 -5.68
N LEU A 252 -19.71 1.17 -4.36
CA LEU A 252 -20.38 0.09 -3.64
C LEU A 252 -21.89 0.34 -3.57
N GLU A 253 -22.67 -0.74 -3.51
CA GLU A 253 -24.11 -0.66 -3.26
C GLU A 253 -24.37 -0.14 -1.83
N GLU A 254 -25.13 0.94 -1.70
CA GLU A 254 -25.58 1.44 -0.39
C GLU A 254 -26.60 0.46 0.22
N GLN A 255 -26.29 -0.11 1.39
CA GLN A 255 -27.30 -0.79 2.20
C GLN A 255 -27.96 0.23 3.12
N ASN A 256 -29.29 0.33 3.04
CA ASN A 256 -30.12 1.14 3.93
C ASN A 256 -30.20 0.63 5.39
N ASP A 257 -29.40 -0.38 5.76
CA ASP A 257 -29.47 -0.98 7.10
C ASP A 257 -28.52 -0.28 8.09
N THR A 258 -29.17 0.52 8.95
CA THR A 258 -28.66 1.18 10.14
C THR A 258 -28.06 0.21 11.16
N CYS A 259 -26.77 -0.14 11.05
CA CYS A 259 -26.03 -0.70 12.19
C CYS A 259 -24.70 0.00 12.34
N VAL A 260 -24.69 1.07 13.14
CA VAL A 260 -23.50 1.82 13.55
C VAL A 260 -23.12 1.31 14.94
N THR A 261 -22.01 0.59 15.07
CA THR A 261 -21.41 0.38 16.40
C THR A 261 -20.75 1.68 16.82
N ALA A 262 -21.16 2.21 17.97
CA ALA A 262 -20.62 3.45 18.52
C ALA A 262 -19.12 3.34 18.81
N ASP A 263 -18.30 4.27 18.30
CA ASP A 263 -16.90 4.38 18.72
C ASP A 263 -16.85 4.83 20.20
N CYS A 264 -16.03 4.17 21.00
CA CYS A 264 -15.77 4.53 22.39
C CYS A 264 -15.33 5.98 22.54
N VAL A 265 -14.59 6.53 21.55
CA VAL A 265 -14.16 7.94 21.55
C VAL A 265 -15.36 8.87 21.43
N PHE A 266 -16.31 8.57 20.53
CA PHE A 266 -17.50 9.40 20.34
C PHE A 266 -18.38 9.42 21.59
N GLU A 267 -18.59 8.26 22.23
CA GLU A 267 -19.37 8.17 23.46
C GLU A 267 -18.68 8.87 24.65
N SER A 268 -17.34 8.85 24.72
CA SER A 268 -16.60 9.64 25.71
C SER A 268 -16.83 11.14 25.51
N MET A 269 -16.64 11.63 24.27
CA MET A 269 -16.87 13.03 23.93
C MET A 269 -18.30 13.46 24.29
N LYS A 270 -19.28 12.63 23.91
CA LYS A 270 -20.70 12.82 24.24
C LYS A 270 -20.89 13.04 25.75
N MET A 271 -20.28 12.20 26.59
CA MET A 271 -20.39 12.33 28.05
C MET A 271 -19.68 13.58 28.60
N HIS A 272 -18.45 13.87 28.16
CA HIS A 272 -17.71 15.02 28.68
C HIS A 272 -18.28 16.36 28.22
N VAL A 273 -18.73 16.46 26.96
CA VAL A 273 -19.43 17.67 26.48
C VAL A 273 -20.76 17.85 27.19
N HIS A 274 -21.50 16.77 27.45
CA HIS A 274 -22.72 16.84 28.27
C HIS A 274 -22.41 17.39 29.67
N LYS A 275 -21.37 16.88 30.34
CA LYS A 275 -20.93 17.38 31.65
C LYS A 275 -20.53 18.86 31.58
N ALA A 276 -19.70 19.25 30.62
CA ALA A 276 -19.28 20.64 30.42
C ALA A 276 -20.48 21.57 30.18
N SER A 277 -21.49 21.11 29.44
CA SER A 277 -22.71 21.88 29.20
C SER A 277 -23.50 22.17 30.49
N LEU A 278 -23.42 21.27 31.48
CA LEU A 278 -24.09 21.40 32.78
C LEU A 278 -23.31 22.25 33.79
N GLU A 279 -22.00 22.42 33.63
CA GLU A 279 -21.11 23.00 34.65
C GLU A 279 -20.66 24.44 34.34
N TYR A 280 -21.32 25.18 33.42
CA TYR A 280 -20.96 26.57 33.01
C TYR A 280 -20.15 27.31 34.08
N SER A 281 -18.88 27.60 33.76
CA SER A 281 -17.88 28.13 34.70
C SER A 281 -17.40 29.53 34.30
N GLY A 282 -18.11 30.17 33.37
CA GLY A 282 -17.75 31.50 32.88
C GLY A 282 -17.93 32.60 33.94
N PRO A 283 -17.47 33.82 33.65
CA PRO A 283 -17.29 34.89 34.64
C PRO A 283 -18.60 35.47 35.22
N VAL A 284 -19.76 35.09 34.68
CA VAL A 284 -21.09 35.67 34.95
C VAL A 284 -22.08 34.56 35.27
N SER A 285 -22.90 34.67 36.33
CA SER A 285 -23.86 33.59 36.67
C SER A 285 -24.91 33.34 35.58
N ARG A 286 -25.52 32.15 35.56
CA ARG A 286 -26.56 31.79 34.56
C ARG A 286 -27.76 32.74 34.59
N GLU A 287 -28.14 33.19 35.78
CA GLU A 287 -29.24 34.15 35.96
C GLU A 287 -28.89 35.51 35.36
N GLU A 288 -27.66 35.97 35.57
CA GLU A 288 -27.18 37.24 35.03
C GLU A 288 -26.97 37.16 33.51
N LEU A 289 -26.52 36.01 32.99
CA LEU A 289 -26.48 35.75 31.55
C LEU A 289 -27.85 35.84 30.88
N LYS A 290 -28.87 35.24 31.51
CA LYS A 290 -30.25 35.33 31.03
C LYS A 290 -30.71 36.79 31.00
N ARG A 291 -30.42 37.54 32.06
CA ARG A 291 -30.79 38.95 32.17
C ARG A 291 -30.14 39.79 31.09
N VAL A 292 -28.84 39.61 30.86
CA VAL A 292 -28.11 40.30 29.78
C VAL A 292 -28.74 39.97 28.44
N ASN A 293 -28.94 38.69 28.14
CA ASN A 293 -29.52 38.24 26.86
C ASN A 293 -30.94 38.79 26.63
N ASP A 294 -31.83 38.69 27.62
CA ASP A 294 -33.19 39.24 27.54
C ASP A 294 -33.16 40.76 27.24
N THR A 295 -32.20 41.48 27.84
CA THR A 295 -32.02 42.92 27.63
C THR A 295 -31.49 43.21 26.21
N VAL A 296 -30.54 42.41 25.72
CA VAL A 296 -30.02 42.52 24.35
C VAL A 296 -31.12 42.26 23.31
N GLU A 297 -31.90 41.20 23.50
CA GLU A 297 -33.04 40.86 22.64
C GLU A 297 -34.08 41.98 22.62
N LEU A 298 -34.38 42.58 23.78
CA LEU A 298 -35.30 43.70 23.90
C LEU A 298 -34.79 44.96 23.18
N ILE A 299 -33.51 45.30 23.35
CA ILE A 299 -32.89 46.43 22.64
C ILE A 299 -32.90 46.19 21.14
N SER A 300 -32.53 44.99 20.70
CA SER A 300 -32.51 44.61 19.29
C SER A 300 -33.91 44.75 18.66
N THR A 301 -34.94 44.29 19.37
CA THR A 301 -36.35 44.48 19.01
C THR A 301 -36.70 45.97 18.88
N ALA A 302 -36.28 46.77 19.86
CA ALA A 302 -36.56 48.20 19.88
C ALA A 302 -35.88 48.92 18.70
N TYR A 303 -34.65 48.55 18.33
CA TYR A 303 -33.98 49.08 17.14
C TYR A 303 -34.70 48.71 15.85
N ILE A 304 -35.08 47.44 15.68
CA ILE A 304 -35.87 47.00 14.51
C ILE A 304 -37.13 47.84 14.40
N TYR A 305 -37.87 48.00 15.50
CA TYR A 305 -39.07 48.82 15.57
C TYR A 305 -38.81 50.29 15.19
N ILE A 306 -37.83 50.94 15.82
CA ILE A 306 -37.53 52.37 15.58
C ILE A 306 -37.11 52.60 14.14
N ASN A 307 -36.23 51.77 13.59
CA ASN A 307 -35.78 51.89 12.20
C ASN A 307 -36.95 51.72 11.24
N CYS A 308 -37.81 50.71 11.45
CA CYS A 308 -39.02 50.50 10.65
C CYS A 308 -39.96 51.72 10.69
N VAL A 309 -40.18 52.31 11.86
CA VAL A 309 -41.00 53.51 12.02
C VAL A 309 -40.35 54.71 11.32
N GLN A 310 -39.05 54.93 11.49
CA GLN A 310 -38.31 56.03 10.87
C GLN A 310 -38.28 55.93 9.33
N MET A 311 -38.28 54.72 8.78
CA MET A 311 -38.40 54.49 7.34
C MET A 311 -39.82 54.75 6.80
N GLY A 312 -40.82 54.90 7.67
CA GLY A 312 -42.21 55.14 7.29
C GLY A 312 -43.03 53.86 7.09
N LEU A 313 -42.63 52.74 7.69
CA LEU A 313 -43.37 51.47 7.58
C LEU A 313 -44.83 51.61 8.04
N LYS A 314 -45.08 52.43 9.07
CA LYS A 314 -46.43 52.64 9.62
C LYS A 314 -47.38 53.21 8.56
N GLU A 315 -46.93 54.21 7.80
CA GLU A 315 -47.69 54.83 6.71
C GLU A 315 -47.89 53.85 5.55
N VAL A 316 -46.86 53.06 5.21
CA VAL A 316 -46.92 52.05 4.14
C VAL A 316 -47.95 50.97 4.44
N LEU A 317 -48.07 50.52 5.69
CA LEU A 317 -48.99 49.44 6.09
C LEU A 317 -50.45 49.90 6.27
N LEU A 318 -50.75 51.21 6.20
CA LEU A 318 -52.14 51.70 6.15
C LEU A 318 -52.88 51.26 4.87
N GLU A 319 -52.14 50.96 3.81
CA GLU A 319 -52.69 50.59 2.49
C GLU A 319 -52.86 49.08 2.27
N LYS A 320 -52.66 48.23 3.29
CA LYS A 320 -52.65 46.74 3.21
C LYS A 320 -51.77 46.22 2.06
N LYS A 321 -50.47 46.17 2.31
CA LYS A 321 -49.46 45.80 1.29
C LYS A 321 -48.88 44.42 1.52
N ASN A 322 -48.54 43.75 0.41
CA ASN A 322 -47.71 42.54 0.45
C ASN A 322 -46.23 42.89 0.59
N ILE A 323 -45.38 41.87 0.81
CA ILE A 323 -43.93 42.08 1.04
C ILE A 323 -43.25 42.85 -0.10
N ASP A 324 -43.54 42.54 -1.36
CA ASP A 324 -42.91 43.18 -2.51
C ASP A 324 -43.27 44.67 -2.60
N GLU A 325 -44.52 45.01 -2.34
CA GLU A 325 -45.02 46.39 -2.28
C GLU A 325 -44.38 47.19 -1.14
N ILE A 326 -44.11 46.55 0.01
CA ILE A 326 -43.42 47.17 1.15
C ILE A 326 -41.96 47.45 0.82
N LEU A 327 -41.24 46.46 0.25
CA LEU A 327 -39.83 46.58 -0.12
C LEU A 327 -39.62 47.73 -1.12
N VAL A 328 -40.50 47.84 -2.13
CA VAL A 328 -40.48 48.93 -3.11
C VAL A 328 -40.79 50.29 -2.45
N ALA A 329 -41.82 50.36 -1.59
CA ALA A 329 -42.23 51.61 -0.95
C ALA A 329 -41.14 52.18 -0.02
N LEU A 330 -40.43 51.31 0.69
CA LEU A 330 -39.37 51.69 1.63
C LEU A 330 -37.97 51.80 0.98
N LYS A 331 -37.87 51.49 -0.33
CA LYS A 331 -36.63 51.51 -1.11
C LYS A 331 -35.56 50.58 -0.54
N ILE A 332 -35.95 49.40 -0.10
CA ILE A 332 -35.02 48.39 0.39
C ILE A 332 -34.33 47.75 -0.82
N ILE A 333 -33.00 47.78 -0.85
CA ILE A 333 -32.23 47.17 -1.94
C ILE A 333 -32.32 45.64 -1.90
N PRO A 334 -32.25 44.93 -3.05
CA PRO A 334 -32.42 43.48 -3.14
C PRO A 334 -31.61 42.67 -2.12
N GLU A 335 -30.38 43.12 -1.85
CA GLU A 335 -29.42 42.52 -0.93
C GLU A 335 -29.97 42.36 0.50
N TYR A 336 -30.96 43.18 0.89
CA TYR A 336 -31.52 43.19 2.25
C TYR A 336 -32.99 42.76 2.35
N HIS A 337 -33.59 42.23 1.28
CA HIS A 337 -35.01 41.82 1.29
C HIS A 337 -35.32 40.77 2.36
N LYS A 338 -34.46 39.75 2.50
CA LYS A 338 -34.63 38.68 3.51
C LYS A 338 -34.50 39.19 4.94
N LEU A 339 -33.50 40.03 5.20
CA LEU A 339 -33.32 40.69 6.50
C LEU A 339 -34.57 41.49 6.88
N PHE A 340 -35.06 42.30 5.94
CA PHE A 340 -36.22 43.14 6.19
C PHE A 340 -37.50 42.31 6.42
N LYS A 341 -37.65 41.17 5.72
CA LYS A 341 -38.75 40.22 6.00
C LYS A 341 -38.67 39.66 7.42
N ASN A 342 -37.48 39.23 7.86
CA ASN A 342 -37.30 38.75 9.24
C ASN A 342 -37.59 39.85 10.28
N TRP A 343 -37.30 41.12 9.97
CA TRP A 343 -37.71 42.24 10.82
C TRP A 343 -39.23 42.36 10.94
N LEU A 344 -39.97 42.18 9.84
CA LEU A 344 -41.44 42.15 9.89
C LEU A 344 -41.94 40.97 10.73
N ASP A 345 -41.32 39.80 10.63
CA ASP A 345 -41.69 38.63 11.44
C ASP A 345 -41.48 38.91 12.94
N VAL A 346 -40.37 39.57 13.34
CA VAL A 346 -40.15 40.04 14.72
C VAL A 346 -41.27 41.00 15.16
N LEU A 347 -41.69 41.93 14.31
CA LEU A 347 -42.80 42.85 14.64
C LEU A 347 -44.16 42.12 14.73
N VAL A 348 -44.36 41.03 13.98
CA VAL A 348 -45.55 40.17 14.09
C VAL A 348 -45.54 39.41 15.42
N GLU A 349 -44.41 38.82 15.81
CA GLU A 349 -44.23 38.13 17.09
C GLU A 349 -44.51 39.06 18.28
N GLU A 350 -44.00 40.29 18.20
CA GLU A 350 -44.25 41.35 19.17
C GLU A 350 -45.64 41.96 19.06
N LYS A 351 -46.50 41.45 18.16
CA LYS A 351 -47.87 41.91 17.93
C LYS A 351 -47.96 43.40 17.61
N ILE A 352 -46.87 44.01 17.14
CA ILE A 352 -46.80 45.41 16.68
C ILE A 352 -47.52 45.52 15.34
N ILE A 353 -47.29 44.52 14.47
CA ILE A 353 -48.02 44.34 13.22
C ILE A 353 -48.71 42.97 13.22
N THR A 354 -49.60 42.73 12.26
CA THR A 354 -50.27 41.44 12.07
C THR A 354 -50.18 41.04 10.61
N LEU A 355 -49.88 39.77 10.37
CA LEU A 355 -49.86 39.15 9.05
C LEU A 355 -51.21 38.46 8.82
N ASP A 356 -51.97 38.95 7.86
CA ASP A 356 -53.22 38.32 7.39
C ASP A 356 -53.03 37.85 5.96
N HIS A 357 -52.96 36.53 5.79
CA HIS A 357 -52.55 35.86 4.55
C HIS A 357 -51.18 36.40 4.08
N ASP A 358 -51.15 37.19 3.01
CA ASP A 358 -49.93 37.77 2.43
C ASP A 358 -49.81 39.29 2.65
N THR A 359 -50.65 39.87 3.53
CA THR A 359 -50.66 41.32 3.77
C THR A 359 -50.34 41.67 5.22
N TYR A 360 -49.47 42.66 5.40
CA TYR A 360 -49.06 43.15 6.72
C TYR A 360 -49.89 44.38 7.11
N ILE A 361 -50.31 44.43 8.39
CA ILE A 361 -51.17 45.49 8.93
C ILE A 361 -50.57 46.00 10.25
N TRP A 362 -50.51 47.31 10.44
CA TRP A 362 -50.09 47.90 11.72
C TRP A 362 -51.18 47.71 12.79
N SER A 363 -50.82 47.11 13.93
CA SER A 363 -51.78 46.68 14.96
C SER A 363 -51.68 47.49 16.25
N ARG A 364 -50.47 47.87 16.68
CA ARG A 364 -50.24 48.73 17.85
C ARG A 364 -48.89 49.42 17.77
N ASP A 365 -48.71 50.48 18.55
CA ASP A 365 -47.41 51.10 18.72
C ASP A 365 -46.57 50.32 19.75
N GLY A 366 -45.29 50.12 19.44
CA GLY A 366 -44.31 49.60 20.38
C GLY A 366 -43.96 50.66 21.42
N ILE A 367 -43.86 50.25 22.69
CA ILE A 367 -43.51 51.14 23.81
C ILE A 367 -42.14 50.70 24.32
N TYR A 368 -41.08 51.14 23.66
CA TYR A 368 -39.69 50.90 24.08
C TYR A 368 -38.98 52.25 24.28
N ASP A 369 -38.37 52.45 25.44
CA ASP A 369 -37.48 53.59 25.72
C ASP A 369 -36.04 53.11 25.60
N VAL A 370 -35.44 53.35 24.43
CA VAL A 370 -34.11 52.82 24.09
C VAL A 370 -33.01 53.46 24.92
N ASP A 371 -33.16 54.72 25.32
CA ASP A 371 -32.18 55.40 26.19
C ASP A 371 -32.18 54.79 27.60
N LEU A 372 -33.36 54.48 28.15
CA LEU A 372 -33.47 53.76 29.44
C LEU A 372 -32.94 52.31 29.36
N LEU A 373 -33.19 51.62 28.25
CA LEU A 373 -32.68 50.26 28.03
C LEU A 373 -31.15 50.25 27.90
N TRP A 374 -30.55 51.22 27.20
CA TRP A 374 -29.10 51.37 27.11
C TRP A 374 -28.46 51.70 28.45
N ALA A 375 -29.05 52.61 29.23
CA ALA A 375 -28.56 52.94 30.57
C ALA A 375 -28.49 51.69 31.47
N SER A 376 -29.45 50.77 31.31
CA SER A 376 -29.48 49.50 32.05
C SER A 376 -28.35 48.54 31.62
N ILE A 377 -27.99 48.51 30.34
CA ILE A 377 -26.84 47.73 29.84
C ILE A 377 -25.51 48.35 30.29
N ASP A 378 -25.36 49.66 30.18
CA ASP A 378 -24.12 50.36 30.58
C ASP A 378 -23.77 50.12 32.05
N GLU A 379 -24.78 50.04 32.93
CA GLU A 379 -24.60 49.70 34.34
C GLU A 379 -24.10 48.26 34.56
N ILE A 380 -24.62 47.30 33.79
CA ILE A 380 -24.19 45.89 33.86
C ILE A 380 -22.78 45.72 33.28
N CYS A 381 -22.48 46.40 32.17
CA CYS A 381 -21.22 46.25 31.43
C CYS A 381 -20.01 46.86 32.13
N LYS A 382 -20.20 47.92 32.93
CA LYS A 382 -19.14 48.55 33.74
C LYS A 382 -18.47 47.59 34.73
N ASN A 383 -19.11 46.47 35.06
CA ASN A 383 -18.59 45.49 36.01
C ASN A 383 -17.88 44.29 35.34
N GLN A 384 -17.82 44.21 34.00
CA GLN A 384 -17.46 42.98 33.28
C GLN A 384 -16.63 43.20 31.99
N ASP A 385 -16.05 44.39 31.75
CA ASP A 385 -15.24 44.73 30.56
C ASP A 385 -15.95 44.46 29.19
N MET A 386 -17.28 44.52 29.14
CA MET A 386 -18.08 44.27 27.93
C MET A 386 -18.42 45.54 27.11
N GLU A 387 -17.92 46.71 27.50
CA GLU A 387 -18.30 48.03 26.93
C GLU A 387 -18.10 48.11 25.40
N VAL A 388 -17.05 47.48 24.88
CA VAL A 388 -16.73 47.44 23.45
C VAL A 388 -17.80 46.69 22.65
N SER A 389 -18.35 45.60 23.20
CA SER A 389 -19.31 44.75 22.49
C SER A 389 -20.66 45.45 22.28
N PHE A 390 -21.06 46.28 23.24
CA PHE A 390 -22.34 46.98 23.23
C PHE A 390 -22.28 48.31 22.47
N GLY A 391 -21.15 49.02 22.53
CA GLY A 391 -20.92 50.22 21.71
C GLY A 391 -21.08 49.95 20.21
N TYR A 392 -20.66 48.77 19.74
CA TYR A 392 -20.85 48.34 18.35
C TYR A 392 -22.31 48.09 17.98
N LEU A 393 -23.10 47.44 18.84
CA LEU A 393 -24.52 47.18 18.57
C LEU A 393 -25.30 48.50 18.47
N LYS A 394 -24.92 49.49 19.30
CA LYS A 394 -25.42 50.86 19.22
C LYS A 394 -25.03 51.56 17.91
N GLN A 395 -23.75 51.54 17.55
CA GLN A 395 -23.24 52.11 16.29
C GLN A 395 -23.90 51.45 15.06
N SER A 396 -24.14 50.14 15.12
CA SER A 396 -24.81 49.38 14.06
C SER A 396 -26.26 49.85 13.87
N GLY A 397 -27.02 49.89 14.96
CA GLY A 397 -28.44 50.23 14.94
C GLY A 397 -28.76 51.64 14.43
N GLU A 398 -27.83 52.59 14.59
CA GLU A 398 -27.95 53.97 14.11
C GLU A 398 -27.75 54.13 12.59
N ASN A 399 -27.10 53.16 11.92
CA ASN A 399 -26.77 53.25 10.49
C ASN A 399 -27.61 52.32 9.58
N HIS A 400 -28.49 51.49 10.15
CA HIS A 400 -29.22 50.46 9.38
C HIS A 400 -30.09 51.01 8.25
N ILE A 401 -30.79 52.13 8.43
CA ILE A 401 -31.65 52.71 7.35
C ILE A 401 -30.81 53.00 6.12
N ASP A 402 -29.66 53.63 6.30
CA ASP A 402 -28.78 54.01 5.21
C ASP A 402 -28.14 52.79 4.55
N MET A 403 -27.89 51.71 5.30
CA MET A 403 -27.45 50.42 4.75
C MET A 403 -28.56 49.74 3.94
N LEU A 404 -29.76 49.57 4.52
CA LEU A 404 -30.92 48.94 3.87
C LEU A 404 -31.34 49.63 2.57
N GLN A 405 -31.08 50.93 2.46
CA GLN A 405 -31.36 51.74 1.27
C GLN A 405 -30.14 51.92 0.35
N GLY A 406 -29.01 51.25 0.63
CA GLY A 406 -27.80 51.28 -0.20
C GLY A 406 -27.03 52.60 -0.20
N LYS A 407 -27.25 53.48 0.78
CA LYS A 407 -26.56 54.77 0.90
C LYS A 407 -25.16 54.66 1.51
N VAL A 408 -24.92 53.64 2.33
CA VAL A 408 -23.60 53.37 2.92
C VAL A 408 -23.25 51.88 2.77
N ASN A 409 -22.00 51.59 2.40
CA ASN A 409 -21.50 50.22 2.31
C ASN A 409 -21.12 49.69 3.70
N ALA A 410 -21.59 48.49 4.05
CA ALA A 410 -21.34 47.87 5.35
C ALA A 410 -19.83 47.81 5.69
N LEU A 411 -18.99 47.33 4.76
CA LEU A 411 -17.55 47.17 5.00
C LEU A 411 -16.86 48.51 5.33
N SER A 412 -17.31 49.61 4.73
CA SER A 412 -16.75 50.94 4.97
C SER A 412 -17.07 51.54 6.34
N LEU A 413 -18.14 51.08 6.99
CA LEU A 413 -18.54 51.50 8.34
C LEU A 413 -17.78 50.73 9.42
N PHE A 414 -17.52 49.43 9.19
CA PHE A 414 -17.05 48.51 10.23
C PHE A 414 -15.58 48.09 10.10
N PHE A 415 -14.94 48.34 8.95
CA PHE A 415 -13.50 48.14 8.74
C PHE A 415 -12.80 49.43 8.25
N PRO A 416 -12.78 50.52 9.03
CA PRO A 416 -12.01 51.71 8.67
C PRO A 416 -10.51 51.39 8.67
N GLU A 417 -9.77 51.93 7.68
CA GLU A 417 -8.32 51.69 7.52
C GLU A 417 -7.56 51.88 8.85
N GLY A 418 -6.92 50.80 9.34
CA GLY A 418 -5.98 50.85 10.47
C GLY A 418 -6.57 50.63 11.88
N SER A 419 -7.86 50.34 12.03
CA SER A 419 -8.47 50.01 13.33
C SER A 419 -8.79 48.52 13.41
N MET A 420 -8.06 47.78 14.27
CA MET A 420 -8.32 46.36 14.57
C MET A 420 -9.45 46.15 15.60
N VAL A 421 -10.26 47.17 15.91
CA VAL A 421 -11.52 46.95 16.62
C VAL A 421 -12.51 46.34 15.62
N THR A 422 -12.23 45.09 15.25
CA THR A 422 -13.01 44.29 14.33
C THR A 422 -14.19 43.68 15.09
N ALA A 423 -15.13 43.08 14.37
CA ALA A 423 -16.17 42.24 14.95
C ALA A 423 -15.62 41.19 15.95
N GLU A 424 -14.33 40.84 15.90
CA GLU A 424 -13.64 39.98 16.86
C GLU A 424 -13.65 40.51 18.30
N SER A 425 -13.57 41.85 18.48
CA SER A 425 -13.68 42.51 19.79
C SER A 425 -15.02 42.25 20.46
N LEU A 426 -16.07 42.03 19.67
CA LEU A 426 -17.44 41.75 20.13
C LEU A 426 -17.55 40.36 20.76
N TYR A 427 -16.84 39.39 20.18
CA TYR A 427 -16.94 37.97 20.51
C TYR A 427 -16.04 37.57 21.68
N LYS A 428 -14.87 38.20 21.82
CA LYS A 428 -13.92 37.91 22.92
C LYS A 428 -14.51 38.12 24.31
N PHE A 429 -15.58 38.92 24.43
CA PHE A 429 -16.25 39.20 25.69
C PHE A 429 -17.70 38.71 25.74
N SER A 430 -18.17 37.93 24.77
CA SER A 430 -19.48 37.28 24.86
C SER A 430 -19.38 36.06 25.78
N PRO A 431 -20.10 36.02 26.91
CA PRO A 431 -20.09 34.83 27.76
C PRO A 431 -20.61 33.57 27.07
N ILE A 432 -21.37 33.74 25.98
CA ILE A 432 -21.85 32.68 25.08
C ILE A 432 -20.67 32.05 24.34
N ALA A 433 -19.81 32.89 23.76
CA ALA A 433 -18.61 32.43 23.06
C ALA A 433 -17.66 31.72 24.02
N VAL A 434 -17.51 32.21 25.26
CA VAL A 434 -16.75 31.54 26.32
C VAL A 434 -17.35 30.18 26.64
N TYR A 435 -18.66 30.08 26.81
CA TYR A 435 -19.35 28.81 27.08
C TYR A 435 -19.18 27.79 25.94
N LEU A 436 -19.40 28.21 24.69
CA LEU A 436 -19.26 27.34 23.52
C LEU A 436 -17.80 26.91 23.32
N ASN A 437 -16.86 27.83 23.53
CA ASN A 437 -15.42 27.52 23.47
C ASN A 437 -15.03 26.51 24.56
N GLN A 438 -15.60 26.57 25.77
CA GLN A 438 -15.38 25.54 26.79
C GLN A 438 -15.91 24.17 26.37
N MET A 439 -17.10 24.13 25.75
CA MET A 439 -17.70 22.87 25.29
C MET A 439 -16.88 22.23 24.17
N ILE A 440 -16.45 23.00 23.16
CA ILE A 440 -15.61 22.46 22.10
C ILE A 440 -14.22 22.08 22.61
N GLN A 441 -13.61 22.88 23.51
CA GLN A 441 -12.35 22.50 24.15
C GLN A 441 -12.47 21.17 24.88
N GLY A 442 -13.54 20.95 25.64
CA GLY A 442 -13.81 19.66 26.28
C GLY A 442 -13.96 18.51 25.28
N ALA A 443 -14.69 18.73 24.18
CA ALA A 443 -14.85 17.75 23.10
C ALA A 443 -13.50 17.38 22.47
N ILE A 444 -12.69 18.38 22.14
CA ILE A 444 -11.38 18.19 21.52
C ILE A 444 -10.37 17.58 22.49
N GLN A 445 -10.41 17.97 23.76
CA GLN A 445 -9.54 17.41 24.80
C GLN A 445 -9.74 15.90 24.96
N ASP A 446 -10.98 15.43 24.82
CA ASP A 446 -11.31 14.00 24.81
C ASP A 446 -10.73 13.25 23.62
N ILE A 447 -10.79 13.86 22.43
CA ILE A 447 -10.15 13.30 21.23
C ILE A 447 -8.65 13.16 21.51
N VAL A 448 -7.99 14.25 21.94
CA VAL A 448 -6.55 14.26 22.22
C VAL A 448 -6.17 13.24 23.30
N ALA A 449 -6.97 13.09 24.35
CA ALA A 449 -6.70 12.16 25.44
C ALA A 449 -6.81 10.68 25.03
N ASN A 450 -7.72 10.37 24.10
CA ASN A 450 -7.95 8.99 23.63
C ASN A 450 -7.23 8.67 22.31
N TRP A 451 -6.60 9.68 21.67
CA TRP A 451 -5.88 9.48 20.42
C TRP A 451 -4.58 8.68 20.64
N SER A 452 -4.30 7.76 19.72
CA SER A 452 -3.04 7.01 19.74
C SER A 452 -1.88 7.94 19.46
N LYS A 453 -0.88 7.98 20.37
CA LYS A 453 0.34 8.79 20.20
C LYS A 453 1.19 8.38 18.99
N ASP A 454 0.98 7.16 18.47
CA ASP A 454 1.69 6.63 17.30
C ASP A 454 1.05 7.05 15.97
N ARG A 455 -0.14 7.68 16.01
CA ARG A 455 -0.86 8.18 14.82
C ARG A 455 -0.80 9.70 14.76
N VAL A 456 -0.62 10.24 13.56
CA VAL A 456 -0.83 11.67 13.29
C VAL A 456 -2.33 11.95 13.37
N LEU A 457 -2.75 12.89 14.22
CA LEU A 457 -4.12 13.42 14.21
C LEU A 457 -4.23 14.52 13.15
N ARG A 458 -5.03 14.31 12.11
CA ARG A 458 -5.21 15.27 11.00
C ARG A 458 -6.49 16.05 11.18
N VAL A 459 -6.36 17.34 11.49
CA VAL A 459 -7.46 18.25 11.76
C VAL A 459 -7.61 19.24 10.59
N LEU A 460 -8.84 19.44 10.13
CA LEU A 460 -9.21 20.51 9.19
C LEU A 460 -10.20 21.45 9.87
N GLU A 461 -9.86 22.73 9.97
CA GLU A 461 -10.79 23.77 10.41
C GLU A 461 -11.27 24.58 9.19
N ILE A 462 -12.58 24.59 8.97
CA ILE A 462 -13.25 25.27 7.85
C ILE A 462 -13.90 26.56 8.35
N GLY A 463 -13.63 27.68 7.67
CA GLY A 463 -14.21 28.98 7.99
C GLY A 463 -13.73 29.54 9.33
N ALA A 464 -12.45 29.37 9.63
CA ALA A 464 -11.90 29.69 10.94
C ALA A 464 -11.89 31.20 11.25
N GLY A 465 -11.98 32.05 10.22
CA GLY A 465 -12.12 33.51 10.34
C GLY A 465 -11.01 34.13 11.18
N THR A 466 -11.40 34.77 12.28
CA THR A 466 -10.47 35.46 13.18
C THR A 466 -9.75 34.53 14.17
N GLY A 467 -10.07 33.22 14.16
CA GLY A 467 -9.44 32.22 15.03
C GLY A 467 -9.98 32.15 16.46
N GLY A 468 -11.22 32.59 16.70
CA GLY A 468 -11.81 32.61 18.04
C GLY A 468 -11.97 31.22 18.68
N THR A 469 -12.30 30.21 17.87
CA THR A 469 -12.32 28.81 18.31
C THR A 469 -10.90 28.23 18.34
N THR A 470 -10.12 28.50 17.29
CA THR A 470 -8.71 28.12 17.12
C THR A 470 -7.83 28.46 18.34
N ASP A 471 -7.96 29.68 18.89
CA ASP A 471 -7.23 30.13 20.08
C ASP A 471 -7.41 29.21 21.29
N GLY A 472 -8.61 28.66 21.45
CA GLY A 472 -8.98 27.81 22.57
C GLY A 472 -8.49 26.38 22.44
N ILE A 473 -8.41 25.86 21.21
CA ILE A 473 -8.16 24.44 20.95
C ILE A 473 -6.72 24.15 20.51
N LEU A 474 -6.02 25.08 19.85
CA LEU A 474 -4.63 24.88 19.41
C LEU A 474 -3.67 24.44 20.54
N PRO A 475 -3.73 25.01 21.75
CA PRO A 475 -2.87 24.56 22.85
C PRO A 475 -3.06 23.09 23.26
N LEU A 476 -4.23 22.51 22.97
CA LEU A 476 -4.51 21.10 23.31
C LEU A 476 -3.70 20.13 22.43
N PHE A 477 -3.36 20.54 21.20
CA PHE A 477 -2.63 19.71 20.24
C PHE A 477 -1.11 19.74 20.41
N ASP A 478 -0.56 20.69 21.18
CA ASP A 478 0.90 20.92 21.35
C ASP A 478 1.65 19.70 21.94
N THR A 479 0.92 18.76 22.54
CA THR A 479 1.47 17.53 23.14
C THR A 479 1.29 16.28 22.28
N LEU A 480 0.64 16.41 21.12
CA LEU A 480 0.25 15.31 20.24
C LEU A 480 0.90 15.47 18.87
N ASN A 481 1.20 14.34 18.21
CA ASN A 481 1.60 14.34 16.81
C ASN A 481 0.38 14.74 15.95
N THR A 482 0.29 16.02 15.58
CA THR A 482 -0.90 16.61 14.94
C THR A 482 -0.51 17.30 13.63
N GLU A 483 -1.37 17.21 12.61
CA GLU A 483 -1.37 18.11 11.47
C GLU A 483 -2.65 18.93 11.50
N TYR A 484 -2.54 20.24 11.73
CA TYR A 484 -3.69 21.13 11.80
C TYR A 484 -3.76 21.99 10.54
N THR A 485 -4.89 21.99 9.82
CA THR A 485 -5.08 22.80 8.62
C THR A 485 -6.13 23.88 8.88
N PHE A 486 -5.68 25.13 9.01
CA PHE A 486 -6.53 26.31 9.15
C PHE A 486 -6.97 26.78 7.75
N THR A 487 -8.28 26.89 7.51
CA THR A 487 -8.80 27.33 6.22
C THR A 487 -9.86 28.41 6.33
N ASP A 488 -9.88 29.28 5.34
CA ASP A 488 -10.85 30.35 5.17
C ASP A 488 -10.96 30.70 3.68
N VAL A 489 -12.08 31.29 3.26
CA VAL A 489 -12.24 31.80 1.88
C VAL A 489 -11.47 33.12 1.68
N SER A 490 -11.18 33.84 2.78
CA SER A 490 -10.52 35.14 2.77
C SER A 490 -9.01 35.04 2.98
N GLU A 491 -8.24 35.51 1.99
CA GLU A 491 -6.80 35.65 2.11
C GLU A 491 -6.38 36.56 3.28
N TYR A 492 -7.21 37.54 3.63
CA TYR A 492 -6.94 38.42 4.77
C TYR A 492 -6.85 37.62 6.07
N PHE A 493 -7.85 36.77 6.36
CA PHE A 493 -7.87 35.96 7.57
C PHE A 493 -6.73 34.95 7.60
N ILE A 494 -6.41 34.32 6.47
CA ILE A 494 -5.25 33.44 6.35
C ILE A 494 -3.94 34.16 6.70
N ASN A 495 -3.74 35.38 6.20
CA ASN A 495 -2.52 36.13 6.48
C ASN A 495 -2.42 36.57 7.94
N GLN A 496 -3.53 36.92 8.58
CA GLN A 496 -3.55 37.22 10.01
C GLN A 496 -3.29 35.98 10.86
N ALA A 497 -3.89 34.83 10.50
CA ALA A 497 -3.68 33.56 11.20
C ALA A 497 -2.21 33.14 11.18
N LYS A 498 -1.52 33.31 10.03
CA LYS A 498 -0.07 33.04 9.92
C LYS A 498 0.77 33.83 10.92
N VAL A 499 0.45 35.12 11.13
CA VAL A 499 1.16 35.97 12.10
C VAL A 499 0.79 35.57 13.54
N ARG A 500 -0.49 35.30 13.80
CA ARG A 500 -0.99 34.99 15.14
C ARG A 500 -0.51 33.64 15.68
N TYR A 501 -0.44 32.63 14.80
CA TYR A 501 -0.15 31.25 15.15
C TYR A 501 1.24 30.77 14.69
N GLU A 502 2.14 31.70 14.35
CA GLU A 502 3.52 31.42 13.90
C GLU A 502 4.29 30.49 14.87
N LYS A 503 3.96 30.52 16.16
CA LYS A 503 4.58 29.68 17.19
C LYS A 503 4.22 28.18 17.10
N TYR A 504 3.24 27.79 16.29
CA TYR A 504 2.79 26.41 16.15
C TYR A 504 3.21 25.83 14.79
N ASP A 505 4.35 25.14 14.74
CA ASP A 505 4.96 24.62 13.49
C ASP A 505 4.08 23.57 12.76
N PHE A 506 3.12 22.96 13.47
CA PHE A 506 2.21 21.95 12.92
C PHE A 506 0.97 22.54 12.23
N VAL A 507 0.80 23.87 12.25
CA VAL A 507 -0.34 24.55 11.63
C VAL A 507 -0.02 24.88 10.16
N LYS A 508 -0.82 24.32 9.26
CA LYS A 508 -0.86 24.59 7.83
C LYS A 508 -2.02 25.54 7.53
N TYR A 509 -1.89 26.30 6.45
CA TYR A 509 -2.87 27.30 6.04
C TYR A 509 -3.28 27.08 4.59
N GLY A 510 -4.56 27.23 4.27
CA GLY A 510 -5.04 27.12 2.89
C GLY A 510 -6.34 27.88 2.65
N ILE A 511 -6.59 28.23 1.39
CA ILE A 511 -7.86 28.82 0.96
C ILE A 511 -8.84 27.69 0.65
N LEU A 512 -10.04 27.77 1.20
CA LEU A 512 -11.11 26.80 0.95
C LEU A 512 -12.46 27.51 0.82
N ASP A 513 -13.09 27.38 -0.35
CA ASP A 513 -14.49 27.72 -0.58
C ASP A 513 -15.35 26.44 -0.48
N ILE A 514 -16.29 26.43 0.46
CA ILE A 514 -17.21 25.31 0.71
C ILE A 514 -18.26 25.10 -0.40
N ASN A 515 -18.42 26.08 -1.29
CA ASN A 515 -19.34 26.04 -2.42
C ASN A 515 -18.69 25.44 -3.67
N GLU A 516 -17.36 25.38 -3.72
CA GLU A 516 -16.62 24.71 -4.78
C GLU A 516 -16.30 23.26 -4.39
N ASP A 517 -15.83 22.49 -5.37
CA ASP A 517 -15.38 21.11 -5.11
C ASP A 517 -14.09 21.14 -4.26
N MET A 518 -14.17 20.63 -3.03
CA MET A 518 -13.07 20.69 -2.06
C MET A 518 -11.84 19.89 -2.53
N GLN A 519 -12.04 18.83 -3.33
CA GLN A 519 -10.93 18.05 -3.89
C GLN A 519 -10.15 18.84 -4.94
N SER A 520 -10.85 19.55 -5.83
CA SER A 520 -10.23 20.41 -6.84
C SER A 520 -9.37 21.54 -6.23
N GLN A 521 -9.70 21.94 -5.00
CA GLN A 521 -8.97 22.93 -4.20
C GLN A 521 -7.76 22.33 -3.45
N GLY A 522 -7.49 21.03 -3.58
CA GLY A 522 -6.33 20.35 -2.99
C GLY A 522 -6.59 19.58 -1.69
N TYR A 523 -7.85 19.44 -1.29
CA TYR A 523 -8.24 18.73 -0.06
C TYR A 523 -8.70 17.31 -0.38
N GLY A 524 -7.84 16.32 -0.11
CA GLY A 524 -8.06 14.92 -0.46
C GLY A 524 -9.08 14.21 0.42
N TYR A 525 -9.81 13.26 -0.18
CA TYR A 525 -10.77 12.39 0.51
C TYR A 525 -10.09 11.39 1.47
N GLY A 526 -10.79 11.00 2.53
CA GLY A 526 -10.30 10.06 3.54
C GLY A 526 -9.05 10.53 4.30
N ARG A 527 -8.80 11.85 4.31
CA ARG A 527 -7.55 12.42 4.83
C ARG A 527 -7.66 12.81 6.30
N TYR A 528 -8.83 13.28 6.74
CA TYR A 528 -8.97 13.99 8.00
C TYR A 528 -9.66 13.12 9.05
N ASP A 529 -9.07 13.10 10.25
CA ASP A 529 -9.63 12.40 11.41
C ASP A 529 -10.70 13.26 12.10
N LEU A 530 -10.52 14.59 12.05
CA LEU A 530 -11.42 15.57 12.64
C LEU A 530 -11.61 16.76 11.71
N ILE A 531 -12.86 17.13 11.44
CA ILE A 531 -13.22 18.37 10.74
C ILE A 531 -14.00 19.27 11.69
N ILE A 532 -13.54 20.51 11.85
CA ILE A 532 -14.17 21.53 12.69
C ILE A 532 -14.73 22.61 11.77
N CYS A 533 -16.00 22.96 11.96
CA CYS A 533 -16.65 24.03 11.21
C CYS A 533 -17.34 24.96 12.20
N ALA A 534 -17.05 26.26 12.14
CA ALA A 534 -17.61 27.22 13.09
C ALA A 534 -18.43 28.30 12.37
N ASN A 535 -19.75 28.19 12.41
CA ASN A 535 -20.73 29.08 11.78
C ASN A 535 -20.44 29.32 10.30
N VAL A 536 -20.30 28.23 9.54
CA VAL A 536 -19.87 28.29 8.13
C VAL A 536 -20.72 27.40 7.24
N ILE A 537 -21.33 26.32 7.76
CA ILE A 537 -22.08 25.39 6.92
C ILE A 537 -23.42 25.99 6.48
N HIS A 538 -24.01 26.89 7.28
CA HIS A 538 -25.17 27.66 6.84
C HIS A 538 -24.88 28.61 5.66
N ASP A 539 -23.61 28.93 5.42
CA ASP A 539 -23.19 29.76 4.27
C ASP A 539 -23.06 28.92 2.98
N ALA A 540 -23.26 27.60 3.07
CA ALA A 540 -23.27 26.73 1.91
C ALA A 540 -24.51 26.98 1.03
N SER A 541 -24.28 27.21 -0.26
CA SER A 541 -25.30 27.20 -1.33
C SER A 541 -26.14 25.91 -1.33
N ASN A 542 -25.54 24.78 -0.94
CA ASN A 542 -26.22 23.51 -0.78
C ASN A 542 -25.63 22.74 0.41
N ILE A 543 -26.24 22.88 1.58
CA ILE A 543 -25.85 22.21 2.83
C ILE A 543 -25.66 20.70 2.63
N SER A 544 -26.58 20.03 1.93
CA SER A 544 -26.48 18.58 1.72
C SER A 544 -25.26 18.22 0.86
N TYR A 545 -24.96 19.00 -0.18
CA TYR A 545 -23.75 18.81 -0.99
C TYR A 545 -22.49 19.02 -0.16
N THR A 546 -22.40 20.13 0.59
CA THR A 546 -21.24 20.43 1.44
C THR A 546 -21.04 19.36 2.52
N LEU A 547 -22.11 18.87 3.16
CA LEU A 547 -22.01 17.75 4.11
C LEU A 547 -21.54 16.45 3.46
N ARG A 548 -21.92 16.16 2.20
CA ARG A 548 -21.36 15.02 1.46
C ARG A 548 -19.88 15.21 1.17
N GLN A 549 -19.43 16.40 0.81
CA GLN A 549 -18.01 16.70 0.61
C GLN A 549 -17.21 16.56 1.92
N ILE A 550 -17.74 17.08 3.04
CA ILE A 550 -17.15 16.89 4.37
C ILE A 550 -17.07 15.41 4.75
N ARG A 551 -18.14 14.63 4.52
CA ARG A 551 -18.12 13.17 4.71
C ARG A 551 -17.03 12.49 3.89
N LYS A 552 -16.81 12.92 2.64
CA LYS A 552 -15.75 12.38 1.76
C LYS A 552 -14.35 12.70 2.29
N LEU A 553 -14.14 13.87 2.87
CA LEU A 553 -12.87 14.30 3.47
C LEU A 553 -12.50 13.50 4.74
N LEU A 554 -13.50 13.04 5.50
CA LEU A 554 -13.31 12.25 6.72
C LEU A 554 -12.76 10.84 6.43
N ASP A 555 -11.82 10.38 7.26
CA ASP A 555 -11.43 8.96 7.36
C ASP A 555 -12.61 8.10 7.86
N ASN A 556 -12.49 6.77 7.82
CA ASN A 556 -13.59 5.83 8.11
C ASN A 556 -14.24 6.02 9.49
N ASP A 557 -13.43 6.34 10.51
CA ASP A 557 -13.89 6.64 11.87
C ASP A 557 -13.86 8.16 12.17
N GLY A 558 -13.70 8.98 11.13
CA GLY A 558 -13.53 10.41 11.24
C GLY A 558 -14.77 11.12 11.80
N MET A 559 -14.51 12.20 12.53
CA MET A 559 -15.53 12.99 13.22
C MET A 559 -15.65 14.40 12.66
N VAL A 560 -16.86 14.96 12.72
CA VAL A 560 -17.13 16.36 12.42
C VAL A 560 -17.69 17.05 13.67
N ALA A 561 -17.21 18.26 13.94
CA ALA A 561 -17.73 19.14 14.98
C ALA A 561 -18.18 20.45 14.33
N LEU A 562 -19.48 20.74 14.39
CA LEU A 562 -20.05 22.00 13.93
C LEU A 562 -20.43 22.87 15.13
N ILE A 563 -20.09 24.15 15.08
CA ILE A 563 -20.68 25.17 15.96
C ILE A 563 -21.63 25.98 15.10
N GLU A 564 -22.94 25.77 15.21
CA GLU A 564 -23.91 26.39 14.32
C GLU A 564 -25.07 27.06 15.07
N GLY A 565 -25.52 28.18 14.50
CA GLY A 565 -26.78 28.81 14.85
C GLY A 565 -27.97 27.95 14.43
N THR A 566 -28.98 27.90 15.29
CA THR A 566 -30.20 27.08 15.12
C THR A 566 -31.48 27.90 15.19
N ILE A 567 -31.38 29.16 15.62
CA ILE A 567 -32.45 30.17 15.57
C ILE A 567 -31.84 31.52 15.18
N ASN A 568 -32.64 32.37 14.54
CA ASN A 568 -32.24 33.76 14.30
C ASN A 568 -32.46 34.54 15.60
N SER A 569 -31.40 34.84 16.34
CA SER A 569 -31.55 35.71 17.51
C SER A 569 -31.89 37.14 17.05
N ARG A 570 -32.65 37.90 17.85
CA ARG A 570 -32.96 39.29 17.47
C ARG A 570 -31.68 40.13 17.49
N GLN A 571 -30.73 39.78 18.36
CA GLN A 571 -29.39 40.34 18.31
C GLN A 571 -28.73 40.16 16.93
N GLN A 572 -28.79 38.97 16.33
CA GLN A 572 -28.23 38.76 15.00
C GLN A 572 -28.94 39.64 13.97
N LEU A 573 -30.28 39.65 13.97
CA LEU A 573 -31.10 40.43 13.04
C LEU A 573 -30.90 41.95 13.17
N ALA A 574 -30.57 42.44 14.37
CA ALA A 574 -30.28 43.84 14.64
C ALA A 574 -28.76 44.13 14.70
N SER A 575 -27.92 43.20 14.27
CA SER A 575 -26.47 43.39 14.19
C SER A 575 -26.00 43.32 12.75
N VAL A 576 -24.89 43.99 12.52
CA VAL A 576 -24.25 44.03 11.21
C VAL A 576 -23.70 42.67 10.78
N ARG A 577 -23.46 41.69 11.68
CA ARG A 577 -23.00 40.37 11.24
C ARG A 577 -24.01 39.65 10.35
N PHE A 578 -25.31 39.86 10.56
CA PHE A 578 -26.33 39.35 9.63
C PHE A 578 -26.30 40.10 8.30
N ILE A 579 -25.89 41.37 8.30
CA ILE A 579 -25.70 42.20 7.10
C ILE A 579 -24.38 41.86 6.38
N GLU A 580 -23.28 41.56 7.08
CA GLU A 580 -21.99 41.08 6.56
C GLU A 580 -22.11 39.67 6.00
N GLY A 581 -22.80 38.77 6.71
CA GLY A 581 -23.17 37.43 6.20
C GLY A 581 -24.05 37.49 4.95
N LEU A 582 -24.80 38.58 4.74
CA LEU A 582 -25.54 38.87 3.50
C LEU A 582 -24.73 39.64 2.44
N SER A 583 -23.57 40.22 2.78
CA SER A 583 -22.83 41.14 1.89
C SER A 583 -21.43 40.66 1.46
N HIS A 584 -21.01 39.47 1.87
CA HIS A 584 -19.82 38.86 1.31
C HIS A 584 -20.07 38.35 -0.12
N PHE A 585 -19.82 39.22 -1.11
CA PHE A 585 -19.47 38.98 -2.52
C PHE A 585 -20.49 38.28 -3.44
N ASP A 586 -20.95 39.05 -4.46
CA ASP A 586 -21.61 38.62 -5.71
C ASP A 586 -22.36 37.30 -5.62
N ASP A 587 -23.38 37.34 -4.77
CA ASP A 587 -23.91 36.15 -4.16
C ASP A 587 -25.22 35.69 -4.81
N GLU A 588 -25.17 34.58 -5.54
CA GLU A 588 -26.39 33.85 -5.96
C GLU A 588 -27.22 33.34 -4.74
N ARG A 589 -26.69 33.35 -3.50
CA ARG A 589 -27.39 32.96 -2.25
C ARG A 589 -28.57 33.89 -1.89
N LEU A 590 -28.74 35.06 -2.53
CA LEU A 590 -29.94 35.90 -2.34
C LEU A 590 -31.24 35.25 -2.86
N LEU A 591 -31.14 34.15 -3.63
CA LEU A 591 -32.29 33.51 -4.29
C LEU A 591 -32.87 32.28 -3.56
N THR A 592 -32.15 31.62 -2.64
CA THR A 592 -32.54 30.26 -2.15
C THR A 592 -33.37 30.21 -0.85
N ASN A 593 -33.51 31.33 -0.14
CA ASN A 593 -34.54 31.51 0.91
C ASN A 593 -34.58 30.48 2.07
N GLN A 594 -33.49 29.77 2.39
CA GLN A 594 -33.50 28.72 3.44
C GLN A 594 -33.38 29.34 4.87
N PRO A 595 -34.18 28.91 5.85
CA PRO A 595 -34.04 29.29 7.27
C PRO A 595 -32.90 28.54 7.96
N LEU A 596 -32.42 29.05 9.11
CA LEU A 596 -31.50 28.30 9.97
C LEU A 596 -32.14 26.97 10.38
N LEU A 597 -31.34 25.91 10.36
CA LEU A 597 -31.78 24.56 10.69
C LEU A 597 -31.78 24.39 12.22
N ASN A 598 -32.90 23.91 12.76
CA ASN A 598 -32.94 23.47 14.15
C ASN A 598 -32.16 22.15 14.34
N VAL A 599 -32.00 21.70 15.59
CA VAL A 599 -31.21 20.50 15.92
C VAL A 599 -31.73 19.23 15.23
N ASP A 600 -33.05 19.05 15.14
CA ASP A 600 -33.64 17.88 14.48
C ASP A 600 -33.42 17.91 12.96
N GLN A 601 -33.50 19.09 12.36
CA GLN A 601 -33.19 19.28 10.95
C GLN A 601 -31.71 19.03 10.66
N TRP A 602 -30.80 19.48 11.54
CA TRP A 602 -29.38 19.12 11.46
C TRP A 602 -29.15 17.62 11.58
N ARG A 603 -29.83 16.96 12.51
CA ARG A 603 -29.78 15.49 12.65
C ARG A 603 -30.20 14.81 11.34
N GLN A 604 -31.29 15.26 10.73
CA GLN A 604 -31.75 14.70 9.46
C GLN A 604 -30.76 14.95 8.33
N GLN A 605 -30.16 16.15 8.25
CA GLN A 605 -29.12 16.46 7.27
C GLN A 605 -27.89 15.57 7.45
N PHE A 606 -27.46 15.32 8.69
CA PHE A 606 -26.34 14.44 8.99
C PHE A 606 -26.61 13.01 8.52
N VAL A 607 -27.75 12.45 8.95
CA VAL A 607 -28.17 11.09 8.59
C VAL A 607 -28.30 10.94 7.07
N ASN A 608 -29.00 11.86 6.40
CA ASN A 608 -29.21 11.82 4.95
C ASN A 608 -27.92 11.93 4.14
N ASN A 609 -26.86 12.49 4.74
CA ASN A 609 -25.58 12.66 4.07
C ASN A 609 -24.50 11.75 4.67
N GLY A 610 -24.88 10.65 5.33
CA GLY A 610 -23.99 9.57 5.74
C GLY A 610 -23.09 9.86 6.95
N ILE A 611 -23.50 10.78 7.82
CA ILE A 611 -22.88 11.10 9.11
C ILE A 611 -23.90 10.72 10.18
N GLY A 612 -23.71 9.61 10.89
CA GLY A 612 -24.80 9.04 11.70
C GLY A 612 -24.73 9.32 13.19
N MET A 613 -23.63 8.96 13.86
CA MET A 613 -23.54 9.19 15.30
C MET A 613 -23.66 10.68 15.55
N PHE A 614 -24.79 11.09 16.12
CA PHE A 614 -25.17 12.48 16.24
C PHE A 614 -25.36 12.82 17.70
N ALA A 615 -24.74 13.90 18.13
CA ALA A 615 -25.00 14.52 19.42
C ALA A 615 -25.01 16.03 19.25
N ALA A 616 -25.97 16.72 19.85
CA ALA A 616 -26.03 18.17 19.86
C ALA A 616 -26.02 18.65 21.30
N TYR A 617 -25.25 19.71 21.55
CA TYR A 617 -25.10 20.29 22.86
C TYR A 617 -25.26 21.80 22.82
N PRO A 618 -25.94 22.39 23.81
CA PRO A 618 -26.67 21.70 24.88
C PRO A 618 -27.92 20.96 24.35
N ASP A 619 -28.18 19.74 24.82
CA ASP A 619 -29.41 18.99 24.47
C ASP A 619 -30.56 19.53 25.35
N ASP A 620 -31.49 20.27 24.74
CA ASP A 620 -32.61 21.01 25.35
C ASP A 620 -32.33 21.51 26.79
N THR A 621 -31.41 22.47 26.92
CA THR A 621 -31.15 23.14 28.20
C THR A 621 -31.63 24.58 28.17
N PHE A 622 -31.87 25.15 29.35
CA PHE A 622 -32.12 26.58 29.51
C PHE A 622 -31.12 27.49 28.76
N LEU A 623 -29.86 27.08 28.62
CA LEU A 623 -28.82 27.86 27.92
C LEU A 623 -28.87 27.73 26.40
N SER A 624 -29.27 26.58 25.84
CA SER A 624 -29.41 26.44 24.38
C SER A 624 -30.57 27.28 23.84
N ASN A 625 -31.71 27.24 24.54
CA ASN A 625 -32.88 28.06 24.24
C ASN A 625 -32.61 29.57 24.41
N LEU A 626 -31.63 29.95 25.22
CA LEU A 626 -31.30 31.36 25.47
C LEU A 626 -30.49 31.97 24.31
N PHE A 627 -29.59 31.20 23.69
CA PHE A 627 -28.57 31.74 22.77
C PHE A 627 -28.67 31.23 21.34
N GLY A 628 -29.39 30.13 21.11
CA GLY A 628 -29.65 29.66 19.77
C GLY A 628 -28.48 29.02 19.03
N ASN A 629 -27.37 28.71 19.70
CA ASN A 629 -26.19 28.07 19.10
C ASN A 629 -25.96 26.70 19.74
N HIS A 630 -25.58 25.72 18.92
CA HIS A 630 -25.28 24.36 19.35
C HIS A 630 -23.92 23.89 18.85
N LEU A 631 -23.21 23.12 19.67
CA LEU A 631 -22.13 22.24 19.26
C LEU A 631 -22.76 20.93 18.78
N ILE A 632 -22.64 20.64 17.49
CA ILE A 632 -23.19 19.46 16.83
C ILE A 632 -22.02 18.55 16.45
N LEU A 633 -22.04 17.33 16.96
CA LEU A 633 -21.03 16.30 16.72
C LEU A 633 -21.62 15.23 15.81
N GLY A 634 -20.80 14.81 14.84
CA GLY A 634 -21.09 13.74 13.88
C GLY A 634 -19.94 12.76 13.78
N GLN A 635 -20.21 11.47 13.62
CA GLN A 635 -19.22 10.50 13.11
C GLN A 635 -19.68 9.94 11.78
N LYS A 636 -18.73 9.76 10.85
CA LYS A 636 -18.97 9.12 9.55
C LYS A 636 -19.60 7.73 9.74
N CYS A 637 -20.70 7.46 9.04
CA CYS A 637 -21.28 6.12 9.03
C CYS A 637 -20.55 5.20 8.05
N ILE A 638 -20.18 4.00 8.53
CA ILE A 638 -19.83 2.88 7.67
C ILE A 638 -21.14 2.13 7.37
N GLY A 639 -21.78 2.47 6.24
CA GLY A 639 -23.04 1.89 5.75
C GLY A 639 -22.85 1.02 4.50
N THR A 640 -21.70 0.39 4.34
CA THR A 640 -21.41 -0.48 3.19
C THR A 640 -20.86 -1.79 3.71
N LYS A 641 -21.30 -2.91 3.12
CA LYS A 641 -20.57 -4.18 3.17
C LYS A 641 -19.11 -3.83 2.92
N LEU A 642 -18.24 -4.06 3.91
CA LEU A 642 -16.81 -3.80 3.79
C LEU A 642 -16.29 -4.75 2.72
N VAL A 643 -16.26 -4.28 1.49
CA VAL A 643 -15.63 -4.97 0.38
C VAL A 643 -14.18 -4.52 0.38
N HIS A 644 -13.32 -5.39 0.91
CA HIS A 644 -11.90 -5.08 0.99
C HIS A 644 -11.26 -5.18 -0.40
N GLU A 645 -10.28 -4.30 -0.67
CA GLU A 645 -9.52 -4.28 -1.92
C GLU A 645 -8.95 -5.66 -2.27
N ASP A 646 -8.45 -6.40 -1.27
CA ASP A 646 -7.91 -7.75 -1.43
C ASP A 646 -8.96 -8.78 -1.85
N GLU A 647 -10.21 -8.60 -1.40
CA GLU A 647 -11.33 -9.48 -1.76
C GLU A 647 -11.72 -9.29 -3.23
N LEU A 648 -11.77 -8.03 -3.70
CA LEU A 648 -12.01 -7.69 -5.11
C LEU A 648 -10.88 -8.16 -6.02
N LYS A 649 -9.62 -8.00 -5.59
CA LYS A 649 -8.46 -8.50 -6.34
C LYS A 649 -8.46 -10.02 -6.43
N SER A 650 -8.74 -10.71 -5.34
CA SER A 650 -8.86 -12.17 -5.30
C SER A 650 -9.98 -12.65 -6.23
N TYR A 651 -11.15 -12.02 -6.17
CA TYR A 651 -12.26 -12.30 -7.06
C TYR A 651 -11.89 -12.05 -8.53
N LEU A 652 -11.32 -10.89 -8.85
CA LEU A 652 -10.87 -10.59 -10.22
C LEU A 652 -9.85 -11.60 -10.72
N GLY A 653 -8.92 -12.05 -9.87
CA GLY A 653 -7.94 -13.10 -10.21
C GLY A 653 -8.58 -14.44 -10.58
N THR A 654 -9.84 -14.69 -10.20
CA THR A 654 -10.62 -15.86 -10.66
C THR A 654 -11.36 -15.63 -11.99
N LYS A 655 -11.48 -14.39 -12.46
CA LYS A 655 -12.29 -14.01 -13.63
C LYS A 655 -11.47 -13.53 -14.81
N VAL A 656 -10.40 -12.80 -14.54
CA VAL A 656 -9.48 -12.25 -15.54
C VAL A 656 -8.06 -12.72 -15.25
N PRO A 657 -7.17 -12.78 -16.27
CA PRO A 657 -5.77 -13.11 -16.06
C PRO A 657 -5.07 -12.15 -15.08
N GLU A 658 -4.03 -12.61 -14.39
CA GLU A 658 -3.29 -11.85 -13.36
C GLU A 658 -2.82 -10.47 -13.86
N TYR A 659 -2.39 -10.36 -15.13
CA TYR A 659 -1.94 -9.09 -15.72
C TYR A 659 -3.07 -8.07 -15.98
N MET A 660 -4.35 -8.49 -15.89
CA MET A 660 -5.52 -7.62 -16.00
C MET A 660 -6.08 -7.21 -14.62
N VAL A 661 -5.58 -7.78 -13.52
CA VAL A 661 -6.01 -7.39 -12.18
C VAL A 661 -5.39 -6.02 -11.83
N PRO A 662 -6.20 -5.00 -11.48
CA PRO A 662 -5.67 -3.68 -11.13
C PRO A 662 -4.73 -3.70 -9.93
N THR A 663 -3.66 -2.92 -9.98
CA THR A 663 -2.68 -2.80 -8.90
C THR A 663 -3.30 -2.19 -7.65
N ASN A 664 -4.21 -1.22 -7.83
CA ASN A 664 -5.05 -0.69 -6.77
C ASN A 664 -6.51 -0.62 -7.20
N ILE A 665 -7.42 -0.82 -6.24
CA ILE A 665 -8.86 -0.62 -6.44
C ILE A 665 -9.34 0.38 -5.39
N PHE A 666 -9.79 1.55 -5.84
CA PHE A 666 -10.27 2.61 -4.96
C PHE A 666 -11.79 2.58 -4.87
N GLN A 667 -12.31 2.64 -3.66
CA GLN A 667 -13.72 2.91 -3.45
C GLN A 667 -13.98 4.41 -3.66
N ILE A 668 -14.97 4.73 -4.51
CA ILE A 668 -15.46 6.09 -4.75
C ILE A 668 -16.97 6.11 -4.55
N ASP A 669 -17.50 7.24 -4.07
CA ASP A 669 -18.95 7.36 -3.85
C ASP A 669 -19.74 7.38 -5.17
N GLU A 670 -19.16 7.93 -6.23
CA GLU A 670 -19.77 8.00 -7.55
C GLU A 670 -18.72 8.12 -8.65
N ILE A 671 -19.03 7.62 -9.86
CA ILE A 671 -18.15 7.79 -11.02
C ILE A 671 -18.30 9.24 -11.53
N PRO A 672 -17.22 10.05 -11.57
CA PRO A 672 -17.29 11.42 -12.05
C PRO A 672 -17.65 11.44 -13.53
N LEU A 673 -18.65 12.25 -13.90
CA LEU A 673 -19.12 12.41 -15.27
C LEU A 673 -18.75 13.80 -15.81
N SER A 674 -18.52 13.89 -17.12
CA SER A 674 -18.40 15.17 -17.84
C SER A 674 -19.78 15.78 -18.09
N ALA A 675 -19.84 17.04 -18.51
CA ALA A 675 -21.10 17.73 -18.87
C ALA A 675 -21.95 16.99 -19.94
N ASN A 676 -21.36 16.06 -20.68
CA ASN A 676 -22.04 15.22 -21.67
C ASN A 676 -22.41 13.82 -21.16
N GLY A 677 -22.32 13.56 -19.85
CA GLY A 677 -22.68 12.27 -19.24
C GLY A 677 -21.69 11.12 -19.50
N LYS A 678 -20.49 11.40 -20.02
CA LYS A 678 -19.41 10.41 -20.16
C LYS A 678 -18.49 10.43 -18.96
N VAL A 679 -17.93 9.28 -18.57
CA VAL A 679 -16.91 9.16 -17.51
C VAL A 679 -15.79 10.17 -17.72
N ASN A 680 -15.57 11.03 -16.73
CA ASN A 680 -14.51 12.01 -16.72
C ASN A 680 -13.28 11.45 -16.01
N ARG A 681 -12.51 10.64 -16.74
CA ARG A 681 -11.30 9.96 -16.23
C ARG A 681 -10.24 10.92 -15.65
N LYS A 682 -10.24 12.20 -16.08
CA LYS A 682 -9.32 13.20 -15.51
C LYS A 682 -9.65 13.57 -14.06
N MET A 683 -10.89 13.38 -13.63
CA MET A 683 -11.37 13.66 -12.27
C MET A 683 -11.35 12.44 -11.36
N LEU A 684 -11.00 11.26 -11.89
CA LEU A 684 -10.78 10.08 -11.05
C LEU A 684 -9.56 10.34 -10.16
N VAL A 685 -9.68 9.97 -8.88
CA VAL A 685 -8.60 10.11 -7.88
C VAL A 685 -7.37 9.39 -8.39
N LYS A 686 -6.35 10.12 -8.85
CA LYS A 686 -5.05 9.53 -9.17
C LYS A 686 -4.28 9.33 -7.86
N PRO A 687 -3.49 8.26 -7.71
CA PRO A 687 -2.58 8.14 -6.58
C PRO A 687 -1.74 9.42 -6.51
N ILE A 688 -1.79 10.12 -5.37
CA ILE A 688 -0.87 11.23 -5.13
C ILE A 688 0.51 10.56 -5.03
N ALA A 689 1.44 10.97 -5.90
CA ALA A 689 2.85 10.56 -5.88
C ALA A 689 3.61 11.13 -4.64
N GLU A 690 2.91 11.35 -3.53
CA GLU A 690 3.57 11.39 -2.25
C GLU A 690 3.98 9.95 -1.94
N LYS A 691 5.15 9.80 -1.32
CA LYS A 691 5.66 8.54 -0.77
C LYS A 691 4.73 8.04 0.33
N VAL A 692 3.51 7.63 -0.02
CA VAL A 692 2.51 7.11 0.89
C VAL A 692 2.96 5.69 1.23
N ARG A 693 3.73 5.58 2.32
CA ARG A 693 3.75 4.35 3.12
C ARG A 693 2.31 4.06 3.53
N LYS A 694 1.61 3.21 2.79
CA LYS A 694 0.35 2.60 3.22
C LYS A 694 0.68 1.55 4.28
N GLY A 695 0.94 2.01 5.51
CA GLY A 695 1.16 1.14 6.66
C GLY A 695 2.14 1.72 7.68
N ASN A 696 1.95 1.36 8.96
CA ASN A 696 2.99 1.54 9.97
C ASN A 696 4.25 0.85 9.47
N TYR A 697 5.38 1.55 9.47
CA TYR A 697 6.67 0.95 9.16
C TYR A 697 6.90 -0.24 10.09
N VAL A 698 6.79 -1.45 9.55
CA VAL A 698 7.13 -2.67 10.27
C VAL A 698 8.56 -3.02 9.89
N PRO A 699 9.52 -2.91 10.82
CA PRO A 699 10.91 -3.21 10.51
C PRO A 699 11.07 -4.70 10.19
N ALA A 700 12.08 -5.02 9.40
CA ALA A 700 12.45 -6.39 9.12
C ALA A 700 12.89 -7.14 10.39
N VAL A 701 12.17 -8.22 10.71
CA VAL A 701 12.36 -9.01 11.93
C VAL A 701 13.16 -10.28 11.63
N THR A 702 12.80 -11.02 10.58
CA THR A 702 13.49 -12.25 10.15
C THR A 702 14.70 -11.95 9.26
N GLU A 703 15.61 -12.91 9.10
CA GLU A 703 16.82 -12.72 8.27
C GLU A 703 16.47 -12.52 6.79
N SER A 704 15.54 -13.32 6.27
CA SER A 704 14.97 -13.17 4.92
C SER A 704 14.35 -11.79 4.73
N GLN A 705 13.61 -11.29 5.72
CA GLN A 705 13.04 -9.94 5.68
C GLN A 705 14.11 -8.86 5.63
N LYS A 706 15.20 -8.99 6.40
CA LYS A 706 16.25 -7.97 6.47
C LYS A 706 17.05 -7.89 5.19
N ILE A 707 17.40 -9.04 4.62
CA ILE A 707 18.12 -9.13 3.35
C ILE A 707 17.26 -8.57 2.22
N LEU A 708 15.99 -8.97 2.13
CA LEU A 708 15.07 -8.43 1.14
C LEU A 708 14.88 -6.92 1.31
N ALA A 709 14.74 -6.41 2.54
CA ALA A 709 14.58 -4.97 2.79
C ALA A 709 15.80 -4.16 2.36
N ASP A 710 17.02 -4.65 2.61
CA ASP A 710 18.26 -4.01 2.16
C ASP A 710 18.41 -4.04 0.63
N ILE A 711 18.09 -5.18 0.00
CA ILE A 711 18.13 -5.30 -1.45
C ILE A 711 17.10 -4.38 -2.09
N TRP A 712 15.86 -4.36 -1.60
CA TRP A 712 14.80 -3.49 -2.09
C TRP A 712 15.15 -2.03 -1.88
N SER A 713 15.68 -1.65 -0.72
CA SER A 713 16.15 -0.29 -0.44
C SER A 713 17.19 0.18 -1.48
N LYS A 714 18.18 -0.67 -1.80
CA LYS A 714 19.23 -0.36 -2.77
C LYS A 714 18.74 -0.31 -4.22
N VAL A 715 17.84 -1.21 -4.61
CA VAL A 715 17.32 -1.28 -5.99
C VAL A 715 16.27 -0.20 -6.25
N LEU A 716 15.40 0.07 -5.28
CA LEU A 716 14.36 1.09 -5.38
C LEU A 716 14.89 2.50 -5.08
N GLN A 717 16.11 2.61 -4.53
CA GLN A 717 16.72 3.87 -4.08
C GLN A 717 15.91 4.58 -2.99
N ILE A 718 15.43 3.81 -2.01
CA ILE A 718 14.60 4.28 -0.89
C ILE A 718 15.32 3.97 0.41
N GLU A 719 15.41 4.96 1.30
CA GLU A 719 16.25 4.91 2.52
C GLU A 719 15.83 3.81 3.51
N GLN A 720 14.53 3.51 3.61
CA GLN A 720 14.01 2.45 4.48
C GLN A 720 12.78 1.76 3.88
N VAL A 721 12.86 0.44 3.72
CA VAL A 721 11.76 -0.43 3.26
C VAL A 721 11.21 -1.23 4.43
N GLY A 722 9.93 -1.07 4.75
CA GLY A 722 9.20 -1.86 5.74
C GLY A 722 8.74 -3.20 5.17
N ILE A 723 8.55 -4.21 6.02
CA ILE A 723 8.24 -5.56 5.52
C ILE A 723 6.85 -5.68 4.88
N ARG A 724 5.95 -4.75 5.18
CA ARG A 724 4.59 -4.70 4.61
C ARG A 724 4.47 -3.71 3.46
N ASP A 725 5.57 -3.04 3.10
CA ASP A 725 5.55 -2.14 1.96
C ASP A 725 5.42 -2.98 0.68
N ASN A 726 4.49 -2.57 -0.19
CA ASN A 726 4.26 -3.24 -1.47
C ASN A 726 5.34 -2.83 -2.48
N PHE A 727 5.93 -3.82 -3.14
CA PHE A 727 7.01 -3.67 -4.10
C PHE A 727 6.70 -2.65 -5.19
N TYR A 728 5.49 -2.72 -5.76
CA TYR A 728 5.07 -1.90 -6.88
C TYR A 728 4.68 -0.49 -6.44
N ASP A 729 4.09 -0.36 -5.25
CA ASP A 729 3.78 0.94 -4.64
C ASP A 729 5.07 1.73 -4.34
N LEU A 730 6.15 1.04 -3.98
CA LEU A 730 7.49 1.62 -3.81
C LEU A 730 8.22 1.94 -5.13
N GLY A 731 7.55 1.81 -6.29
CA GLY A 731 8.14 2.10 -7.59
C GLY A 731 8.96 0.95 -8.18
N GLY A 732 8.70 -0.29 -7.74
CA GLY A 732 9.21 -1.52 -8.32
C GLY A 732 8.60 -1.82 -9.70
N ASP A 733 9.36 -2.47 -10.56
CA ASP A 733 8.93 -2.95 -11.88
C ASP A 733 9.62 -4.25 -12.25
N SER A 734 9.29 -4.81 -13.40
CA SER A 734 9.82 -6.11 -13.86
C SER A 734 11.35 -6.11 -13.99
N LEU A 735 11.98 -4.97 -14.33
CA LEU A 735 13.43 -4.86 -14.43
C LEU A 735 14.07 -4.88 -13.04
N LYS A 736 13.52 -4.07 -12.12
CA LYS A 736 13.94 -4.06 -10.71
C LYS A 736 13.68 -5.41 -10.02
N SER A 737 12.62 -6.13 -10.38
CA SER A 737 12.38 -7.49 -9.90
C SER A 737 13.52 -8.43 -10.29
N VAL A 738 14.03 -8.35 -11.53
CA VAL A 738 15.17 -9.18 -11.99
C VAL A 738 16.44 -8.81 -11.24
N GLU A 739 16.69 -7.51 -11.05
CA GLU A 739 17.84 -7.04 -10.26
C GLU A 739 17.75 -7.53 -8.81
N ILE A 740 16.56 -7.50 -8.22
CA ILE A 740 16.28 -8.02 -6.87
C ILE A 740 16.49 -9.53 -6.82
N VAL A 741 15.99 -10.30 -7.77
CA VAL A 741 16.22 -11.76 -7.85
C VAL A 741 17.73 -12.04 -7.91
N SER A 742 18.45 -11.36 -8.79
CA SER A 742 19.90 -11.54 -8.94
C SER A 742 20.67 -11.18 -7.67
N LYS A 743 20.31 -10.08 -7.01
CA LYS A 743 20.93 -9.66 -5.74
C LYS A 743 20.55 -10.56 -4.57
N ALA A 744 19.30 -11.03 -4.51
CA ALA A 744 18.82 -11.96 -3.49
C ALA A 744 19.51 -13.31 -3.59
N GLU A 745 19.72 -13.82 -4.81
CA GLU A 745 20.44 -15.05 -5.06
C GLU A 745 21.91 -14.95 -4.60
N LYS A 746 22.57 -13.81 -4.84
CA LYS A 746 23.92 -13.53 -4.32
C LYS A 746 23.97 -13.48 -2.78
N CYS A 747 22.85 -13.17 -2.15
CA CYS A 747 22.68 -13.18 -0.69
C CYS A 747 22.14 -14.50 -0.14
N GLY A 748 22.03 -15.56 -0.97
CA GLY A 748 21.58 -16.89 -0.56
C GLY A 748 20.06 -17.04 -0.45
N ILE A 749 19.29 -16.06 -0.93
CA ILE A 749 17.82 -16.12 -0.98
C ILE A 749 17.40 -16.49 -2.40
N ASN A 750 16.81 -17.68 -2.53
CA ASN A 750 16.34 -18.15 -3.83
C ASN A 750 14.88 -17.75 -4.03
N ILE A 751 14.68 -16.66 -4.76
CA ILE A 751 13.36 -16.16 -5.16
C ILE A 751 13.27 -16.16 -6.68
N SER A 752 12.19 -16.70 -7.20
CA SER A 752 11.87 -16.59 -8.63
C SER A 752 11.19 -15.26 -8.93
N LEU A 753 11.24 -14.85 -10.19
CA LEU A 753 10.52 -13.66 -10.62
C LEU A 753 9.01 -13.81 -10.44
N SER A 754 8.49 -15.03 -10.64
CA SER A 754 7.08 -15.35 -10.42
C SER A 754 6.65 -15.08 -8.98
N GLU A 755 7.50 -15.37 -8.01
CA GLU A 755 7.19 -15.16 -6.59
C GLU A 755 7.11 -13.68 -6.23
N ILE A 756 7.93 -12.82 -6.83
CA ILE A 756 7.85 -11.36 -6.63
C ILE A 756 6.56 -10.78 -7.24
N PHE A 757 6.04 -11.38 -8.31
CA PHE A 757 4.75 -10.96 -8.88
C PHE A 757 3.58 -11.40 -8.01
N SER A 758 3.59 -12.65 -7.53
CA SER A 758 2.50 -13.21 -6.74
C SER A 758 2.53 -12.81 -5.25
N HIS A 759 3.69 -12.39 -4.74
CA HIS A 759 3.90 -11.97 -3.35
C HIS A 759 4.63 -10.64 -3.35
N ASN A 760 3.84 -9.59 -3.13
CA ASN A 760 4.25 -8.23 -3.42
C ASN A 760 4.82 -7.50 -2.20
N THR A 761 4.82 -8.12 -1.01
CA THR A 761 5.47 -7.58 0.18
C THR A 761 6.64 -8.46 0.62
N ILE A 762 7.59 -7.85 1.35
CA ILE A 762 8.70 -8.59 1.95
C ILE A 762 8.18 -9.59 3.00
N ALA A 763 7.09 -9.30 3.70
CA ALA A 763 6.48 -10.20 4.67
C ALA A 763 6.02 -11.50 3.99
N GLU A 764 5.27 -11.40 2.90
CA GLU A 764 4.78 -12.56 2.13
C GLU A 764 5.92 -13.33 1.45
N LEU A 765 6.84 -12.61 0.80
CA LEU A 765 8.03 -13.22 0.19
C LEU A 765 8.87 -13.93 1.23
N SER A 766 9.11 -13.29 2.37
CA SER A 766 9.82 -13.89 3.48
C SER A 766 9.05 -15.06 4.05
N GLU A 767 7.72 -15.07 4.09
CA GLU A 767 6.96 -16.22 4.56
C GLU A 767 7.10 -17.40 3.62
N ILE A 768 7.25 -17.18 2.31
CA ILE A 768 7.45 -18.25 1.33
C ILE A 768 8.90 -18.68 1.26
N ILE A 769 9.85 -17.77 1.40
CA ILE A 769 11.27 -18.13 1.55
C ILE A 769 11.45 -18.88 2.86
N ASP A 770 10.89 -18.37 3.95
CA ASP A 770 10.92 -18.98 5.26
C ASP A 770 10.09 -20.27 5.25
N LYS A 771 9.01 -20.41 4.46
CA LYS A 771 8.33 -21.69 4.19
C LYS A 771 9.04 -22.55 3.15
N LYS A 772 9.89 -22.08 2.25
CA LYS A 772 10.72 -22.96 1.39
C LYS A 772 11.89 -23.48 2.20
N ASN A 773 12.36 -22.66 3.13
CA ASN A 773 13.34 -23.00 4.14
C ASN A 773 12.72 -23.86 5.26
N ASN A 774 11.44 -23.66 5.63
CA ASN A 774 10.73 -24.36 6.72
C ASN A 774 9.72 -25.45 6.26
N ALA A 775 9.20 -25.46 5.03
CA ALA A 775 8.33 -26.51 4.47
C ALA A 775 9.14 -27.73 4.00
N ASN A 776 10.44 -27.74 4.30
CA ASN A 776 11.18 -28.98 4.45
C ASN A 776 10.86 -29.71 5.78
N PHE A 777 9.95 -29.19 6.63
CA PHE A 777 9.60 -29.76 7.94
C PHE A 777 8.15 -30.25 8.10
N ASP A 778 7.28 -30.09 7.09
CA ASP A 778 5.94 -30.67 7.06
C ASP A 778 5.71 -31.48 5.77
N ASN A 779 6.76 -32.20 5.36
CA ASN A 779 6.66 -33.19 4.29
C ASN A 779 6.04 -34.46 4.87
N ASP A 780 5.20 -35.16 4.08
CA ASP A 780 4.65 -36.48 4.43
C ASP A 780 5.76 -37.46 4.87
N TYR A 781 7.00 -37.21 4.45
CA TYR A 781 8.20 -38.03 4.68
C TYR A 781 8.99 -37.74 5.97
N GLY A 782 8.55 -36.83 6.86
CA GLY A 782 9.24 -36.54 8.13
C GLY A 782 10.52 -35.69 7.98
N ASN A 783 11.66 -36.10 8.56
CA ASN A 783 12.94 -35.36 8.50
C ASN A 783 13.77 -35.63 7.22
N LEU A 784 13.12 -36.09 6.14
CA LEU A 784 13.73 -36.40 4.86
C LEU A 784 13.51 -35.27 3.85
N MET A 785 14.59 -34.84 3.22
CA MET A 785 14.61 -33.81 2.19
C MET A 785 15.12 -34.40 0.88
N LEU A 786 14.39 -34.18 -0.21
CA LEU A 786 14.87 -34.51 -1.54
C LEU A 786 15.86 -33.42 -2.00
N LEU A 787 17.13 -33.78 -2.16
CA LEU A 787 18.18 -32.85 -2.62
C LEU A 787 18.29 -32.79 -4.15
N ARG A 788 17.98 -33.91 -4.82
CA ARG A 788 18.04 -34.01 -6.29
C ARG A 788 17.15 -35.14 -6.79
N GLU A 789 16.31 -34.84 -7.78
CA GLU A 789 15.59 -35.86 -8.55
C GLU A 789 16.54 -36.72 -9.39
N GLY A 790 16.11 -37.95 -9.68
CA GLY A 790 16.79 -38.87 -10.60
C GLY A 790 16.14 -38.88 -11.97
N GLU A 791 16.88 -39.26 -13.01
CA GLU A 791 16.34 -39.47 -14.36
C GLU A 791 15.66 -40.86 -14.46
N GLY A 792 14.38 -40.90 -14.84
CA GLY A 792 13.60 -42.15 -15.04
C GLY A 792 13.09 -42.82 -13.75
N GLU A 793 12.99 -44.15 -13.73
CA GLU A 793 12.67 -44.95 -12.52
C GLU A 793 13.88 -45.08 -11.58
N GLY A 794 14.54 -43.95 -11.28
CA GLY A 794 15.82 -43.93 -10.58
C GLY A 794 15.82 -44.53 -9.18
N GLU A 795 16.88 -45.27 -8.81
CA GLU A 795 17.08 -45.84 -7.47
C GLU A 795 17.34 -44.76 -6.41
N GLU A 796 16.88 -44.96 -5.18
CA GLU A 796 17.08 -44.01 -4.08
C GLU A 796 18.42 -44.21 -3.36
N ILE A 797 19.09 -43.10 -3.04
CA ILE A 797 20.16 -43.02 -2.05
C ILE A 797 19.72 -42.16 -0.87
N PHE A 798 20.13 -42.55 0.33
CA PHE A 798 19.82 -41.85 1.58
C PHE A 798 21.11 -41.35 2.24
N LEU A 799 21.21 -40.04 2.41
CA LEU A 799 22.37 -39.32 2.95
C LEU A 799 22.08 -38.91 4.40
N ILE A 800 22.95 -39.25 5.35
CA ILE A 800 22.72 -39.01 6.78
C ILE A 800 23.63 -37.89 7.27
N HIS A 801 23.05 -36.81 7.84
CA HIS A 801 23.79 -35.63 8.33
C HIS A 801 24.89 -35.94 9.37
N ALA A 802 25.87 -35.05 9.49
CA ALA A 802 26.87 -35.09 10.57
C ALA A 802 26.35 -34.51 11.89
N GLY A 803 27.19 -34.43 12.94
CA GLY A 803 26.77 -33.98 14.27
C GLY A 803 26.14 -32.58 14.32
N SER A 804 26.40 -31.72 13.33
CA SER A 804 25.76 -30.40 13.21
C SER A 804 24.26 -30.48 12.89
N GLY A 805 23.80 -31.56 12.25
CA GLY A 805 22.42 -31.71 11.79
C GLY A 805 22.13 -31.23 10.37
N GLU A 806 23.10 -30.57 9.74
CA GLU A 806 22.92 -29.90 8.45
C GLU A 806 23.17 -30.83 7.25
N VAL A 807 22.43 -30.61 6.17
CA VAL A 807 22.51 -31.43 4.93
C VAL A 807 23.15 -30.69 3.75
N GLY A 808 23.42 -29.38 3.89
CA GLY A 808 23.92 -28.54 2.80
C GLY A 808 25.24 -29.02 2.18
N VAL A 809 26.08 -29.72 2.96
CA VAL A 809 27.33 -30.34 2.48
C VAL A 809 27.10 -31.36 1.36
N TYR A 810 25.92 -31.99 1.33
CA TYR A 810 25.60 -33.00 0.33
C TYR A 810 25.11 -32.41 -1.01
N VAL A 811 24.74 -31.12 -1.05
CA VAL A 811 24.20 -30.50 -2.28
C VAL A 811 25.24 -30.54 -3.40
N GLU A 812 26.48 -30.16 -3.10
CA GLU A 812 27.56 -30.20 -4.09
C GLU A 812 27.89 -31.63 -4.51
N LEU A 813 27.92 -32.57 -3.56
CA LEU A 813 28.11 -34.00 -3.86
C LEU A 813 27.04 -34.53 -4.82
N CYS A 814 25.75 -34.24 -4.56
CA CYS A 814 24.62 -34.76 -5.34
C CYS A 814 24.63 -34.31 -6.80
N LYS A 815 25.27 -33.18 -7.13
CA LYS A 815 25.43 -32.74 -8.53
C LYS A 815 26.25 -33.73 -9.35
N HIS A 816 27.17 -34.45 -8.70
CA HIS A 816 28.14 -35.33 -9.34
C HIS A 816 27.83 -36.83 -9.17
N ILE A 817 26.86 -37.18 -8.32
CA ILE A 817 26.31 -38.55 -8.24
C ILE A 817 25.60 -38.89 -9.57
N ASP A 818 25.70 -40.14 -10.03
CA ASP A 818 25.06 -40.59 -11.26
C ASP A 818 23.57 -40.20 -11.27
N LYS A 819 23.12 -39.59 -12.38
CA LYS A 819 21.78 -39.03 -12.53
C LYS A 819 20.66 -40.05 -12.40
N LYS A 820 20.95 -41.35 -12.54
CA LYS A 820 19.97 -42.40 -12.28
C LYS A 820 19.54 -42.49 -10.81
N TYR A 821 20.28 -41.89 -9.85
CA TYR A 821 19.92 -41.94 -8.44
C TYR A 821 19.11 -40.72 -7.98
N LYS A 822 18.05 -40.98 -7.21
CA LYS A 822 17.32 -39.97 -6.43
C LYS A 822 18.01 -39.74 -5.09
N CYS A 823 18.38 -38.49 -4.80
CA CYS A 823 19.18 -38.16 -3.63
C CYS A 823 18.32 -37.61 -2.49
N TRP A 824 18.07 -38.44 -1.47
CA TRP A 824 17.39 -38.04 -0.25
C TRP A 824 18.39 -37.80 0.87
N ALA A 825 18.18 -36.76 1.69
CA ALA A 825 19.02 -36.47 2.85
C ALA A 825 18.18 -36.32 4.13
N PHE A 826 18.65 -36.94 5.21
CA PHE A 826 18.11 -36.74 6.54
C PHE A 826 18.65 -35.46 7.14
N HIS A 827 17.75 -34.54 7.52
CA HIS A 827 18.08 -33.44 8.42
C HIS A 827 17.92 -33.89 9.88
N ALA A 828 18.53 -33.18 10.83
CA ALA A 828 18.33 -33.45 12.26
C ALA A 828 16.86 -33.32 12.69
N LEU A 829 16.45 -34.05 13.73
CA LEU A 829 15.09 -33.96 14.28
C LEU A 829 14.86 -32.62 15.02
N ASP A 830 13.65 -32.08 14.95
CA ASP A 830 13.30 -30.74 15.45
C ASP A 830 12.73 -30.73 16.89
N ARG A 831 12.68 -29.51 17.47
CA ARG A 831 12.54 -29.09 18.89
C ARG A 831 11.51 -29.76 19.82
N LYS A 832 10.58 -30.59 19.36
CA LYS A 832 9.57 -31.21 20.24
C LYS A 832 9.88 -32.65 20.66
N GLU A 833 10.79 -33.33 19.96
CA GLU A 833 11.02 -34.77 20.15
C GLU A 833 12.35 -35.12 20.85
N ILE A 834 13.31 -34.19 20.92
CA ILE A 834 14.61 -34.44 21.56
C ILE A 834 14.68 -33.71 22.91
N SER A 835 14.67 -34.49 24.00
CA SER A 835 15.10 -33.98 25.31
C SER A 835 16.61 -33.68 25.25
N PRO A 836 17.10 -32.55 25.81
CA PRO A 836 18.52 -32.16 25.76
C PRO A 836 19.51 -33.13 26.45
N GLU A 837 19.04 -34.25 27.00
CA GLU A 837 19.78 -35.10 27.94
C GLU A 837 19.71 -36.59 27.57
N ASN A 838 20.31 -36.97 26.42
CA ASN A 838 20.58 -38.35 25.97
C ASN A 838 19.52 -38.96 25.03
N ILE A 839 19.81 -38.92 23.72
CA ILE A 839 19.18 -39.80 22.73
C ILE A 839 20.09 -41.00 22.50
N GLU A 840 19.55 -42.22 22.55
CA GLU A 840 20.29 -43.44 22.22
C GLU A 840 20.39 -43.60 20.69
N MET A 841 21.52 -44.11 20.19
CA MET A 841 21.78 -44.26 18.76
C MET A 841 20.75 -45.18 18.09
N GLU A 842 20.37 -46.25 18.78
CA GLU A 842 19.37 -47.23 18.36
C GLU A 842 17.98 -46.58 18.21
N THR A 843 17.63 -45.67 19.12
CA THR A 843 16.38 -44.92 19.08
C THR A 843 16.38 -43.94 17.90
N LEU A 844 17.50 -43.25 17.68
CA LEU A 844 17.67 -42.32 16.56
C LEU A 844 17.52 -43.05 15.21
N ALA A 845 18.18 -44.19 15.05
CA ALA A 845 18.09 -45.01 13.84
C ALA A 845 16.66 -45.53 13.60
N ALA A 846 15.94 -45.95 14.65
CA ALA A 846 14.55 -46.42 14.52
C ALA A 846 13.60 -45.33 13.99
N ILE A 847 13.78 -44.07 14.43
CA ILE A 847 13.03 -42.92 13.91
C ILE A 847 13.36 -42.71 12.43
N TYR A 848 14.64 -42.82 12.06
CA TYR A 848 15.08 -42.58 10.68
C TYR A 848 14.56 -43.68 9.76
N ILE A 849 14.54 -44.95 10.20
CA ILE A 849 13.93 -46.07 9.46
C ILE A 849 12.43 -45.83 9.23
N LYS A 850 11.70 -45.33 10.24
CA LYS A 850 10.28 -45.01 10.08
C LYS A 850 10.04 -44.01 8.95
N ASN A 851 10.86 -42.97 8.87
CA ASN A 851 10.75 -41.95 7.83
C ASN A 851 11.27 -42.46 6.48
N LEU A 852 12.38 -43.21 6.48
CA LEU A 852 12.93 -43.89 5.31
C LEU A 852 11.89 -44.77 4.61
N LYS A 853 11.14 -45.57 5.38
CA LYS A 853 10.11 -46.49 4.87
C LYS A 853 8.90 -45.80 4.25
N LYS A 854 8.72 -44.50 4.48
CA LYS A 854 7.69 -43.71 3.78
C LYS A 854 8.07 -43.41 2.32
N VAL A 855 9.37 -43.27 2.07
CA VAL A 855 9.91 -43.06 0.71
C VAL A 855 10.10 -44.41 0.03
N LYS A 856 10.74 -45.35 0.72
CA LYS A 856 11.05 -46.68 0.19
C LYS A 856 10.62 -47.76 1.19
N PRO A 857 9.43 -48.37 1.03
CA PRO A 857 8.90 -49.33 2.00
C PRO A 857 9.74 -50.60 2.18
N HIS A 858 10.40 -51.05 1.10
CA HIS A 858 11.21 -52.26 1.06
C HIS A 858 12.54 -52.03 0.34
N GLY A 859 13.58 -52.73 0.78
CA GLY A 859 14.91 -52.69 0.16
C GLY A 859 14.92 -53.22 -1.29
N PRO A 860 16.04 -53.04 -2.02
CA PRO A 860 17.37 -52.69 -1.52
C PRO A 860 17.56 -51.21 -1.15
N TYR A 861 18.26 -50.95 -0.03
CA TYR A 861 18.61 -49.59 0.42
C TYR A 861 20.07 -49.23 0.13
N ASN A 862 20.32 -47.97 -0.26
CA ASN A 862 21.66 -47.39 -0.41
C ASN A 862 21.84 -46.28 0.64
N LEU A 863 22.74 -46.47 1.60
CA LEU A 863 22.93 -45.58 2.75
C LEU A 863 24.32 -44.94 2.70
N ILE A 864 24.40 -43.64 2.94
CA ILE A 864 25.65 -42.88 2.93
C ILE A 864 25.66 -41.95 4.14
N GLY A 865 26.65 -42.08 5.03
CA GLY A 865 26.74 -41.26 6.23
C GLY A 865 28.13 -40.65 6.44
N TRP A 866 28.18 -39.37 6.82
CA TRP A 866 29.40 -38.64 7.13
C TRP A 866 29.55 -38.37 8.63
N CYS A 867 30.76 -38.55 9.17
CA CYS A 867 31.06 -38.30 10.58
C CYS A 867 30.14 -39.13 11.50
N VAL A 868 29.43 -38.51 12.44
CA VAL A 868 28.41 -39.17 13.28
C VAL A 868 27.30 -39.82 12.43
N GLY A 869 26.98 -39.24 11.28
CA GLY A 869 26.01 -39.77 10.32
C GLY A 869 26.37 -41.15 9.80
N GLY A 870 27.66 -41.50 9.71
CA GLY A 870 28.09 -42.86 9.36
C GLY A 870 27.75 -43.88 10.45
N THR A 871 27.86 -43.51 11.73
CA THR A 871 27.44 -44.38 12.85
C THR A 871 25.92 -44.57 12.87
N ILE A 872 25.16 -43.51 12.58
CA ILE A 872 23.70 -43.58 12.41
C ILE A 872 23.35 -44.49 11.23
N ALA A 873 24.01 -44.32 10.08
CA ALA A 873 23.78 -45.13 8.88
C ALA A 873 24.09 -46.61 9.12
N TYR A 874 25.15 -46.92 9.88
CA TYR A 874 25.46 -48.28 10.30
C TYR A 874 24.35 -48.90 11.16
N GLU A 875 23.85 -48.19 12.17
CA GLU A 875 22.78 -48.70 13.03
C GLU A 875 21.45 -48.83 12.26
N ILE A 876 21.17 -47.91 11.33
CA ILE A 876 20.04 -48.04 10.40
C ILE A 876 20.16 -49.35 9.61
N ALA A 877 21.35 -49.63 9.05
CA ALA A 877 21.59 -50.85 8.28
C ALA A 877 21.41 -52.11 9.13
N ALA A 878 21.97 -52.14 10.34
CA ALA A 878 21.87 -53.28 11.25
C ALA A 878 20.41 -53.58 11.65
N GLN A 879 19.61 -52.55 11.95
CA GLN A 879 18.20 -52.73 12.27
C GLN A 879 17.38 -53.17 11.05
N LEU A 880 17.69 -52.67 9.84
CA LEU A 880 17.04 -53.11 8.60
C LEU A 880 17.35 -54.58 8.30
N GLU A 881 18.60 -55.04 8.42
CA GLU A 881 18.96 -56.45 8.27
C GLU A 881 18.21 -57.34 9.27
N LYS A 882 18.11 -56.89 10.53
CA LYS A 882 17.36 -57.60 11.58
C LYS A 882 15.86 -57.67 11.28
N GLN A 883 15.32 -56.70 10.54
CA GLN A 883 13.93 -56.71 10.04
C GLN A 883 13.75 -57.57 8.77
N GLY A 884 14.82 -58.19 8.26
CA GLY A 884 14.80 -59.00 7.04
C GLY A 884 14.86 -58.19 5.74
N GLU A 885 15.20 -56.90 5.83
CA GLU A 885 15.38 -56.04 4.66
C GLU A 885 16.79 -56.15 4.09
N VAL A 886 16.95 -55.83 2.80
CA VAL A 886 18.25 -55.83 2.12
C VAL A 886 18.82 -54.40 2.10
N VAL A 887 20.05 -54.23 2.60
CA VAL A 887 20.86 -53.02 2.36
C VAL A 887 21.91 -53.38 1.32
N LYS A 888 21.89 -52.70 0.18
CA LYS A 888 22.73 -53.00 -0.98
C LYS A 888 24.13 -52.42 -0.81
N HIS A 889 24.20 -51.16 -0.38
CA HIS A 889 25.45 -50.46 -0.12
C HIS A 889 25.36 -49.58 1.13
N LEU A 890 26.40 -49.62 1.96
CA LEU A 890 26.63 -48.67 3.05
C LEU A 890 27.96 -47.96 2.85
N THR A 891 27.95 -46.64 2.70
CA THR A 891 29.15 -45.81 2.62
C THR A 891 29.36 -45.02 3.91
N LEU A 892 30.54 -45.17 4.50
CA LEU A 892 30.99 -44.44 5.69
C LEU A 892 32.05 -43.42 5.27
N ILE A 893 31.73 -42.13 5.39
CA ILE A 893 32.63 -41.03 5.01
C ILE A 893 33.27 -40.46 6.26
N ASN A 894 34.56 -40.69 6.42
CA ASN A 894 35.39 -40.18 7.51
C ASN A 894 34.69 -40.31 8.88
N SER A 895 34.22 -41.53 9.19
CA SER A 895 33.46 -41.85 10.41
C SER A 895 34.29 -42.69 11.39
N ASN A 896 34.22 -42.37 12.69
CA ASN A 896 34.89 -43.15 13.74
C ASN A 896 34.18 -44.47 13.98
N ALA A 897 34.93 -45.56 14.14
CA ALA A 897 34.39 -46.81 14.63
C ALA A 897 34.02 -46.70 16.12
N PRO A 898 32.90 -47.29 16.58
CA PRO A 898 32.59 -47.37 18.01
C PRO A 898 33.67 -48.16 18.77
N SER A 899 34.09 -47.72 19.96
CA SER A 899 35.05 -48.49 20.78
C SER A 899 34.87 -48.30 22.28
N ALA A 900 35.24 -49.30 23.08
CA ALA A 900 35.20 -49.22 24.54
C ALA A 900 36.19 -48.16 25.09
N GLU A 901 37.32 -47.93 24.43
CA GLU A 901 38.25 -46.84 24.76
C GLU A 901 37.65 -45.45 24.50
N SER A 902 36.67 -45.34 23.60
CA SER A 902 35.89 -44.11 23.41
C SER A 902 35.07 -43.75 24.67
N ARG A 903 34.70 -44.76 25.49
CA ARG A 903 34.08 -44.55 26.81
C ARG A 903 35.06 -44.07 27.89
N GLU A 904 36.37 -44.32 27.76
CA GLU A 904 37.37 -43.78 28.71
C GLU A 904 37.90 -42.41 28.29
N ARG A 905 37.89 -42.10 26.98
CA ARG A 905 38.05 -40.73 26.45
C ARG A 905 36.88 -39.78 26.79
N ILE A 906 35.90 -40.25 27.57
CA ILE A 906 34.91 -39.43 28.29
C ILE A 906 35.64 -38.52 29.28
N VAL A 907 36.26 -37.47 28.75
CA VAL A 907 36.29 -36.18 29.44
C VAL A 907 34.84 -35.72 29.44
N ARG A 908 34.12 -36.16 30.47
CA ARG A 908 32.77 -35.78 30.92
C ARG A 908 32.19 -34.57 30.15
N PHE A 909 31.57 -34.78 28.98
CA PHE A 909 30.77 -33.71 28.35
C PHE A 909 29.60 -33.30 29.25
N ASP A 910 29.21 -34.22 30.12
CA ASP A 910 28.20 -34.18 31.16
C ASP A 910 28.67 -33.44 32.44
N THR A 911 29.94 -33.05 32.57
CA THR A 911 30.40 -32.14 33.66
C THR A 911 31.12 -30.88 33.20
N LEU A 912 31.20 -30.64 31.90
CA LEU A 912 31.72 -29.38 31.37
C LEU A 912 30.60 -28.35 31.46
N SER A 913 30.88 -27.19 32.07
CA SER A 913 29.98 -26.03 31.94
C SER A 913 29.83 -25.67 30.45
N GLU A 914 28.73 -25.01 30.08
CA GLU A 914 28.54 -24.50 28.70
C GLU A 914 29.79 -23.74 28.21
N THR A 915 30.46 -23.03 29.12
CA THR A 915 31.72 -22.32 28.89
C THR A 915 32.88 -23.26 28.51
N ALA A 916 33.09 -24.36 29.22
CA ALA A 916 34.20 -25.28 28.95
C ALA A 916 33.99 -26.11 27.66
N LEU A 917 32.72 -26.27 27.24
CA LEU A 917 32.34 -26.86 25.95
C LEU A 917 32.70 -25.93 24.78
N VAL A 918 32.40 -24.64 24.91
CA VAL A 918 32.81 -23.59 23.97
C VAL A 918 34.34 -23.50 23.88
N GLU A 919 35.05 -23.58 25.02
CA GLU A 919 36.51 -23.56 25.05
C GLU A 919 37.15 -24.73 24.31
N ARG A 920 36.61 -25.95 24.47
CA ARG A 920 37.14 -27.16 23.83
C ARG A 920 36.92 -27.15 22.31
N PHE A 921 35.74 -26.70 21.85
CA PHE A 921 35.45 -26.57 20.42
C PHE A 921 36.31 -25.49 19.75
N ALA A 922 36.52 -24.36 20.41
CA ALA A 922 37.43 -23.33 19.92
C ALA A 922 38.90 -23.74 19.99
N GLY A 923 39.27 -24.54 20.99
CA GLY A 923 40.62 -25.10 21.17
C GLY A 923 41.13 -25.90 19.98
N GLN A 924 40.25 -26.60 19.25
CA GLN A 924 40.59 -27.32 18.02
C GLN A 924 41.02 -26.40 16.86
N TYR A 925 40.67 -25.11 16.93
CA TYR A 925 41.04 -24.10 15.93
C TYR A 925 42.17 -23.18 16.41
N ARG A 926 42.65 -23.36 17.66
CA ARG A 926 43.66 -22.53 18.34
C ARG A 926 45.05 -22.65 17.71
N GLU A 927 45.39 -23.80 17.14
CA GLU A 927 46.71 -24.03 16.51
C GLU A 927 46.89 -23.28 15.17
N LYS A 928 45.82 -22.67 14.62
CA LYS A 928 45.87 -21.95 13.34
C LYS A 928 46.06 -20.44 13.46
N VAL A 929 46.19 -19.87 14.67
CA VAL A 929 46.24 -18.40 14.84
C VAL A 929 47.35 -17.97 15.80
N GLU A 930 48.40 -17.35 15.27
CA GLU A 930 49.64 -16.97 16.00
C GLU A 930 49.55 -15.66 16.81
N ASN A 931 48.37 -15.06 17.02
CA ASN A 931 48.28 -13.66 17.44
C ASN A 931 47.95 -13.43 18.94
N LYS A 932 48.77 -12.62 19.63
CA LYS A 932 48.68 -12.34 21.08
C LYS A 932 47.40 -11.61 21.51
N ASP A 933 46.77 -10.84 20.62
CA ASP A 933 45.54 -10.08 20.90
C ASP A 933 44.30 -10.98 21.10
N ILE A 934 44.35 -12.23 20.63
CA ILE A 934 43.23 -13.16 20.72
C ILE A 934 43.05 -13.70 22.14
N ALA A 935 44.11 -13.78 22.95
CA ALA A 935 44.01 -14.25 24.33
C ALA A 935 43.20 -13.29 25.23
N GLU A 936 43.25 -11.98 24.95
CA GLU A 936 42.52 -10.94 25.68
C GLU A 936 41.05 -10.84 25.22
N ILE A 937 40.81 -10.97 23.91
CA ILE A 937 39.46 -11.14 23.34
C ILE A 937 38.81 -12.41 23.90
N TRP A 938 39.59 -13.46 24.13
CA TRP A 938 39.12 -14.76 24.63
C TRP A 938 38.62 -14.73 26.08
N GLU A 939 39.35 -14.08 27.00
CA GLU A 939 38.85 -13.91 28.38
C GLU A 939 37.55 -13.09 28.42
N THR A 940 37.44 -12.11 27.52
CA THR A 940 36.25 -11.25 27.39
C THR A 940 35.04 -12.05 26.88
N VAL A 941 35.21 -12.91 25.86
CA VAL A 941 34.15 -13.79 25.33
C VAL A 941 33.70 -14.83 26.37
N LEU A 942 34.60 -15.34 27.20
CA LEU A 942 34.28 -16.26 28.29
C LEU A 942 33.44 -15.60 29.39
N LEU A 943 33.76 -14.36 29.76
CA LEU A 943 32.97 -13.54 30.70
C LEU A 943 31.58 -13.22 30.13
N ASP A 944 31.51 -12.87 28.85
CA ASP A 944 30.28 -12.56 28.12
C ASP A 944 29.34 -13.79 28.01
N VAL A 945 29.88 -14.99 27.81
CA VAL A 945 29.14 -16.27 27.84
C VAL A 945 28.60 -16.57 29.25
N GLN A 946 29.39 -16.32 30.31
CA GLN A 946 28.94 -16.52 31.70
C GLN A 946 27.81 -15.55 32.11
N GLN A 947 27.68 -14.42 31.42
CA GLN A 947 26.68 -13.38 31.69
C GLN A 947 25.49 -13.39 30.70
N GLY A 948 25.49 -14.28 29.70
CA GLY A 948 24.42 -14.38 28.69
C GLY A 948 24.42 -13.26 27.64
N LEU A 949 25.54 -12.55 27.50
CA LEU A 949 25.70 -11.35 26.66
C LEU A 949 26.69 -11.63 25.52
N ILE A 950 26.36 -12.50 24.56
CA ILE A 950 27.29 -12.80 23.46
C ILE A 950 27.08 -11.80 22.30
N GLU A 951 28.09 -10.98 21.99
CA GLU A 951 28.16 -10.17 20.76
C GLU A 951 28.79 -10.97 19.60
N ARG A 952 28.10 -11.02 18.44
CA ARG A 952 28.48 -11.87 17.30
C ARG A 952 29.79 -11.46 16.62
N ASP A 953 30.17 -10.19 16.71
CA ASP A 953 31.41 -9.68 16.12
C ASP A 953 32.68 -10.22 16.79
N LYS A 954 32.60 -10.64 18.06
CA LYS A 954 33.71 -11.29 18.77
C LYS A 954 33.87 -12.76 18.39
N LEU A 955 32.78 -13.45 17.98
CA LEU A 955 32.80 -14.83 17.48
C LEU A 955 33.41 -14.96 16.07
N LYS A 956 33.39 -13.90 15.26
CA LYS A 956 33.98 -13.85 13.89
C LYS A 956 35.47 -14.18 13.84
N VAL A 957 36.19 -13.93 14.94
CA VAL A 957 37.64 -14.14 15.03
C VAL A 957 38.00 -15.60 15.40
N LEU A 958 37.04 -16.37 15.90
CA LEU A 958 37.28 -17.65 16.59
C LEU A 958 36.82 -18.89 15.81
N ILE A 959 36.00 -18.73 14.76
CA ILE A 959 35.37 -19.84 14.02
C ILE A 959 35.58 -19.62 12.50
N PRO A 960 35.94 -20.65 11.71
CA PRO A 960 36.04 -20.51 10.25
C PRO A 960 34.73 -20.05 9.59
N GLY A 961 34.82 -19.23 8.54
CA GLY A 961 33.70 -18.48 7.94
C GLY A 961 32.53 -19.30 7.39
N THR A 962 32.69 -20.61 7.20
CA THR A 962 31.63 -21.55 6.80
C THR A 962 30.65 -21.88 7.94
N ILE A 963 31.11 -21.94 9.20
CA ILE A 963 30.25 -22.23 10.37
C ILE A 963 29.55 -20.94 10.86
N LEU A 964 30.18 -19.78 10.66
CA LEU A 964 29.61 -18.48 11.04
C LEU A 964 28.35 -18.10 10.26
N ARG A 965 28.14 -18.66 9.06
CA ARG A 965 26.93 -18.46 8.24
C ARG A 965 25.68 -19.12 8.82
N VAL A 966 25.82 -20.00 9.82
CA VAL A 966 24.72 -20.81 10.38
C VAL A 966 24.22 -20.28 11.74
N ILE A 967 24.94 -19.34 12.35
CA ILE A 967 24.52 -18.68 13.60
C ILE A 967 23.78 -17.39 13.22
N PRO A 968 22.54 -17.12 13.66
CA PRO A 968 21.78 -15.92 13.22
C PRO A 968 22.43 -14.58 13.62
N ASN A 969 22.21 -13.51 12.83
CA ASN A 969 22.68 -12.14 13.13
C ASN A 969 21.73 -11.46 14.11
N LYS A 970 22.05 -11.46 15.40
CA LYS A 970 21.28 -10.72 16.40
C LYS A 970 22.17 -9.94 17.37
N ASP A 971 22.13 -8.61 17.25
CA ASP A 971 22.53 -7.65 18.29
C ASP A 971 21.41 -7.39 19.30
N SER A 972 20.68 -8.42 19.71
CA SER A 972 19.66 -8.29 20.76
C SER A 972 19.96 -9.30 21.86
N GLY A 973 20.52 -8.82 22.98
CA GLY A 973 21.04 -9.60 24.10
C GLY A 973 20.04 -10.55 24.77
N ASN A 974 19.85 -11.74 24.19
CA ASN A 974 19.39 -12.98 24.82
C ASN A 974 19.31 -14.12 23.78
N ASP A 975 20.45 -14.62 23.30
CA ASP A 975 20.45 -15.62 22.21
C ASP A 975 20.52 -17.08 22.70
N ARG A 976 19.34 -17.70 22.89
CA ARG A 976 19.20 -19.14 23.18
C ARG A 976 19.41 -20.05 21.95
N SER A 977 19.78 -19.54 20.77
CA SER A 977 19.89 -20.34 19.52
C SER A 977 21.23 -21.08 19.40
N PHE A 978 22.35 -20.44 19.75
CA PHE A 978 23.68 -21.04 19.71
C PHE A 978 23.83 -22.18 20.74
N ILE A 979 23.31 -21.99 21.96
CA ILE A 979 23.26 -23.03 23.00
C ILE A 979 22.49 -24.26 22.51
N LYS A 980 21.39 -24.07 21.76
CA LYS A 980 20.64 -25.19 21.15
C LYS A 980 21.43 -25.93 20.09
N TYR A 981 22.17 -25.22 19.24
CA TYR A 981 23.05 -25.81 18.23
C TYR A 981 24.17 -26.64 18.87
N VAL A 982 24.83 -26.12 19.90
CA VAL A 982 25.86 -26.82 20.66
C VAL A 982 25.28 -28.05 21.39
N ASN A 983 24.11 -27.92 22.01
CA ASN A 983 23.44 -29.04 22.68
C ASN A 983 23.05 -30.16 21.69
N ARG A 984 22.66 -29.83 20.46
CA ARG A 984 22.37 -30.82 19.41
C ARG A 984 23.63 -31.61 19.02
N ILE A 985 24.74 -30.92 18.78
CA ILE A 985 26.04 -31.56 18.51
C ILE A 985 26.42 -32.47 19.68
N ARG A 986 26.30 -31.98 20.92
CA ARG A 986 26.55 -32.75 22.14
C ARG A 986 25.71 -34.03 22.19
N SER A 987 24.40 -33.94 21.94
CA SER A 987 23.51 -35.10 21.98
C SER A 987 23.89 -36.17 20.95
N TYR A 988 24.19 -35.79 19.70
CA TYR A 988 24.57 -36.77 18.66
C TYR A 988 25.96 -37.35 18.87
N VAL A 989 26.92 -36.54 19.32
CA VAL A 989 28.27 -37.02 19.67
C VAL A 989 28.21 -37.97 20.87
N ASN A 990 27.45 -37.63 21.92
CA ASN A 990 27.23 -38.51 23.06
C ASN A 990 26.58 -39.82 22.61
N ALA A 991 25.52 -39.77 21.79
CA ALA A 991 24.89 -40.96 21.24
C ALA A 991 25.92 -41.87 20.53
N ARG A 992 26.82 -41.30 19.73
CA ARG A 992 27.92 -42.04 19.08
C ARG A 992 28.89 -42.65 20.10
N ASP A 993 29.31 -41.87 21.08
CA ASP A 993 30.38 -42.27 22.01
C ASP A 993 29.91 -43.34 23.02
N TYR A 994 28.61 -43.37 23.36
CA TYR A 994 28.02 -44.41 24.21
C TYR A 994 27.61 -45.67 23.45
N TYR A 995 27.41 -45.55 22.13
CA TYR A 995 26.95 -46.63 21.27
C TYR A 995 28.02 -47.73 21.12
N ILE A 996 27.58 -48.98 21.28
CA ILE A 996 28.36 -50.17 20.95
C ILE A 996 27.45 -51.08 20.12
N PRO A 997 27.78 -51.36 18.85
CA PRO A 997 27.00 -52.27 18.02
C PRO A 997 26.74 -53.61 18.70
N SER A 998 25.48 -54.02 18.73
CA SER A 998 25.06 -55.30 19.33
C SER A 998 25.19 -56.50 18.37
N SER A 999 25.42 -56.24 17.08
CA SER A 999 25.53 -57.26 16.04
C SER A 999 26.51 -56.82 14.94
N GLN A 1000 27.05 -57.80 14.22
CA GLN A 1000 27.89 -57.55 13.05
C GLN A 1000 27.04 -57.43 11.79
N LEU A 1001 27.35 -56.45 10.94
CA LEU A 1001 26.65 -56.18 9.70
C LEU A 1001 27.10 -57.15 8.59
N MET A 1002 26.14 -57.71 7.85
CA MET A 1002 26.41 -58.60 6.71
C MET A 1002 26.47 -57.86 5.36
N THR A 1003 26.09 -56.58 5.35
CA THR A 1003 26.14 -55.69 4.20
C THR A 1003 27.58 -55.26 3.86
N PRO A 1004 27.99 -55.28 2.58
CA PRO A 1004 29.27 -54.71 2.14
C PRO A 1004 29.37 -53.21 2.47
N VAL A 1005 30.52 -52.81 3.01
CA VAL A 1005 30.75 -51.41 3.44
C VAL A 1005 31.88 -50.78 2.64
N THR A 1006 31.65 -49.57 2.15
CA THR A 1006 32.71 -48.72 1.60
C THR A 1006 33.09 -47.67 2.65
N TYR A 1007 34.37 -47.63 3.04
CA TYR A 1007 34.90 -46.61 3.93
C TYR A 1007 35.74 -45.60 3.15
N ILE A 1008 35.34 -44.34 3.13
CA ILE A 1008 36.07 -43.26 2.45
C ILE A 1008 36.70 -42.34 3.50
N SER A 1009 38.04 -42.30 3.55
CA SER A 1009 38.78 -41.37 4.42
C SER A 1009 39.26 -40.11 3.70
N ALA A 1010 39.34 -39.03 4.45
CA ALA A 1010 40.01 -37.80 4.05
C ALA A 1010 41.53 -37.99 4.14
N LYS A 1011 42.28 -37.66 3.08
CA LYS A 1011 43.75 -37.86 3.04
C LYS A 1011 44.50 -36.95 4.00
N ASP A 1012 44.03 -35.71 4.17
CA ASP A 1012 44.72 -34.67 4.94
C ASP A 1012 44.37 -34.74 6.44
N GLU A 1013 43.43 -35.61 6.83
CA GLU A 1013 43.01 -35.80 8.22
C GLU A 1013 42.55 -37.25 8.45
N LYS A 1014 43.46 -38.10 8.93
CA LYS A 1014 43.21 -39.53 9.11
C LYS A 1014 42.57 -39.83 10.46
N ILE A 1015 41.48 -40.59 10.41
CA ILE A 1015 40.86 -41.18 11.61
C ILE A 1015 41.63 -42.43 12.02
N GLU A 1016 42.27 -42.37 13.19
CA GLU A 1016 43.14 -43.44 13.70
C GLU A 1016 42.41 -44.79 13.86
N ASN A 1017 41.13 -44.78 14.25
CA ASN A 1017 40.36 -45.99 14.51
C ASN A 1017 39.50 -46.46 13.33
N ARG A 1018 39.78 -46.01 12.09
CA ARG A 1018 38.98 -46.37 10.91
C ARG A 1018 38.94 -47.88 10.63
N THR A 1019 40.02 -48.60 10.92
CA THR A 1019 40.11 -50.06 10.70
C THR A 1019 39.31 -50.86 11.73
N ASP A 1020 38.95 -50.26 12.86
CA ASP A 1020 38.17 -50.96 13.90
C ASP A 1020 36.73 -51.26 13.46
N TRP A 1021 36.24 -50.63 12.37
CA TRP A 1021 34.98 -51.02 11.73
C TRP A 1021 34.96 -52.51 11.30
N GLN A 1022 36.12 -53.12 11.03
CA GLN A 1022 36.25 -54.56 10.73
C GLN A 1022 35.80 -55.47 11.88
N ARG A 1023 35.69 -54.96 13.12
CA ARG A 1023 35.14 -55.71 14.25
C ARG A 1023 33.61 -55.85 14.17
N TYR A 1024 32.97 -54.95 13.45
CA TYR A 1024 31.52 -54.78 13.40
C TYR A 1024 30.93 -55.13 12.03
N VAL A 1025 31.74 -55.33 11.00
CA VAL A 1025 31.27 -55.76 9.68
C VAL A 1025 31.81 -57.17 9.43
N SER A 1026 30.92 -58.14 9.21
CA SER A 1026 31.32 -59.50 8.83
C SER A 1026 31.64 -59.60 7.33
N ALA A 1027 31.09 -58.70 6.51
CA ALA A 1027 31.42 -58.55 5.10
C ALA A 1027 32.75 -57.83 4.86
N GLU A 1028 33.21 -57.81 3.60
CA GLU A 1028 34.40 -57.06 3.21
C GLU A 1028 34.15 -55.54 3.32
N ILE A 1029 35.16 -54.81 3.82
CA ILE A 1029 35.16 -53.35 3.83
C ILE A 1029 36.15 -52.86 2.78
N ASP A 1030 35.67 -52.12 1.78
CA ASP A 1030 36.52 -51.46 0.79
C ASP A 1030 36.97 -50.10 1.32
N PHE A 1031 38.29 -49.87 1.40
CA PHE A 1031 38.87 -48.65 1.95
C PHE A 1031 39.39 -47.74 0.84
N CYS A 1032 38.81 -46.55 0.73
CA CYS A 1032 39.17 -45.52 -0.23
C CYS A 1032 39.68 -44.25 0.47
N GLU A 1033 40.45 -43.45 -0.25
CA GLU A 1033 40.96 -42.15 0.22
C GLU A 1033 40.68 -41.06 -0.82
N VAL A 1034 40.15 -39.92 -0.38
CA VAL A 1034 39.83 -38.74 -1.21
C VAL A 1034 40.60 -37.52 -0.66
N ASN A 1035 41.00 -36.60 -1.53
CA ASN A 1035 41.71 -35.39 -1.11
C ASN A 1035 40.84 -34.51 -0.20
N GLY A 1036 41.48 -33.77 0.71
CA GLY A 1036 40.81 -32.90 1.67
C GLY A 1036 40.91 -33.39 3.11
N THR A 1037 40.31 -32.59 3.99
CA THR A 1037 40.19 -32.79 5.45
C THR A 1037 38.83 -33.36 5.80
N HIS A 1038 38.52 -33.56 7.08
CA HIS A 1038 37.21 -34.03 7.51
C HIS A 1038 36.03 -33.19 6.99
N VAL A 1039 36.24 -31.89 6.75
CA VAL A 1039 35.21 -30.96 6.25
C VAL A 1039 35.38 -30.65 4.77
N SER A 1040 36.61 -30.38 4.30
CA SER A 1040 36.83 -29.93 2.92
C SER A 1040 36.64 -31.02 1.86
N ILE A 1041 36.40 -32.27 2.26
CA ILE A 1041 36.06 -33.38 1.36
C ILE A 1041 34.75 -33.16 0.56
N PHE A 1042 33.88 -32.23 1.01
CA PHE A 1042 32.63 -31.84 0.31
C PHE A 1042 32.73 -30.53 -0.47
N GLU A 1043 33.90 -29.90 -0.54
CA GLU A 1043 34.12 -28.70 -1.37
C GLU A 1043 34.31 -29.08 -2.84
N ALA A 1044 33.93 -28.20 -3.77
CA ALA A 1044 33.71 -28.50 -5.19
C ALA A 1044 34.66 -29.54 -5.82
N ASP A 1045 35.97 -29.29 -5.82
CA ASP A 1045 36.94 -30.20 -6.47
C ASP A 1045 37.05 -31.57 -5.77
N ASN A 1046 36.94 -31.61 -4.43
CA ASN A 1046 37.00 -32.85 -3.65
C ASN A 1046 35.66 -33.61 -3.68
N ALA A 1047 34.53 -32.89 -3.75
CA ALA A 1047 33.19 -33.46 -3.83
C ALA A 1047 32.99 -34.24 -5.14
N TYR A 1048 33.61 -33.78 -6.23
CA TYR A 1048 33.63 -34.51 -7.50
C TYR A 1048 34.40 -35.84 -7.38
N GLU A 1049 35.60 -35.83 -6.78
CA GLU A 1049 36.39 -37.07 -6.53
C GLU A 1049 35.63 -38.03 -5.59
N LEU A 1050 34.99 -37.48 -4.55
CA LEU A 1050 34.14 -38.24 -3.63
C LEU A 1050 32.95 -38.90 -4.34
N ALA A 1051 32.26 -38.16 -5.22
CA ALA A 1051 31.15 -38.69 -6.01
C ALA A 1051 31.57 -39.82 -6.94
N ILE A 1052 32.74 -39.71 -7.59
CA ILE A 1052 33.29 -40.78 -8.44
C ILE A 1052 33.42 -42.08 -7.62
N LYS A 1053 33.99 -41.99 -6.42
CA LYS A 1053 34.17 -43.16 -5.54
C LYS A 1053 32.87 -43.77 -5.06
N ILE A 1054 31.86 -42.94 -4.80
CA ILE A 1054 30.52 -43.42 -4.44
C ILE A 1054 29.85 -44.09 -5.65
N ASN A 1055 29.93 -43.49 -6.84
CA ASN A 1055 29.34 -44.05 -8.06
C ASN A 1055 29.98 -45.37 -8.51
N GLU A 1056 31.28 -45.59 -8.25
CA GLU A 1056 31.96 -46.87 -8.53
C GLU A 1056 31.38 -48.03 -7.72
N GLN A 1057 30.76 -47.74 -6.58
CA GLN A 1057 30.27 -48.72 -5.62
C GLN A 1057 28.75 -48.94 -5.72
N LEU A 1058 27.98 -47.92 -6.10
CA LEU A 1058 26.51 -47.96 -6.24
C LEU A 1058 26.03 -48.70 -7.50
#